data_AF-A0A7R9JBS7-F1
#
_entry.id   AF-A0A7R9JBS7-F1
#
_cell.length_a   1.000
_cell.length_b   1.000
_cell.length_c   1.000
_cell.angle_alpha   90.00
_cell.angle_beta   90.00
_cell.angle_gamma   90.00
#
_symmetry.space_group_name_H-M   'P 1'
#
loop_
_entity.id
_entity.type
_entity.pdbx_description
1 polymer ?
#
loop_
_entity_poly.entity_id
_entity_poly.type
_entity_poly.pdbx_seq_one_letter_code
_entity_poly.pdbx_strand_id
1 'polypeptide(L)'
;MTCALANYATEAVYKMAETQSLVIVPPPPARFTLTEWGLNNRRRYRLADDQQQLAERLIAESDRVREVTEEVTKLNKTEVDKKLRERITDIEFLKEENEKQKTECCLEEEALNTYKERLLDAIESLKENALKLCNKCIILREGRIGIDLCHDDVEKELVKEVQTIEDAQSLLMRALEQTKEQTRLLRSTKYFLDRDHQNKGTALKIDRQCEALQETSLNLSMYHGNAPLNPGNVTNDEWNEFCRKNIDRAAKEINNARPLRAYINTLLKQVIDDLWRQYHITNDAFKIRIEDTRRAKDKLEREHYELKVAVSADVGMGLMETNHHFSEKHGVFADRFSIFQGPCYSIKINKFTPTPTACDYMQLDKSRITDAMCHGRNNTNIRLLHNVSEVIGHIAKLKRNDKNSITCDASGREESYMRLWAHWRRLEVHRGLQYLHWLTVPEMQYRVREWKITGYYLGTVHKVNDMMRNITKLEKAIAEKEGFMSLAHTRLGNRAHRPEMELCRDEVEAKLVAEVQQLGQNVTALQEMLAELIQAIRFYDDHRTYYIIIKICDDMQHTSCRLAGRCVSALGNHIITTEWGPGCVKSQQDITLCLTFVERGCFPALTGRHVMGGVPDARAQASLRYLLRVQIQLEEDINIKINSLKIDEVDCMTIRQAMDYHAY
;
A
#
# COMPACT_ATOMS: atom_id res chain seq x y z
N MET A 1 -33.99 -114.47 52.09
CA MET A 1 -32.53 -114.46 51.83
C MET A 1 -32.31 -114.55 50.31
N THR A 2 -32.20 -113.42 49.61
CA THR A 2 -32.01 -113.42 48.13
C THR A 2 -31.09 -112.30 47.62
N CYS A 3 -30.92 -111.19 48.36
CA CYS A 3 -29.94 -110.15 48.01
C CYS A 3 -28.48 -110.65 47.97
N ALA A 4 -28.16 -111.78 48.60
CA ALA A 4 -26.83 -112.40 48.56
C ALA A 4 -26.47 -113.04 47.21
N LEU A 5 -27.46 -113.39 46.36
CA LEU A 5 -27.22 -113.97 45.04
C LEU A 5 -27.06 -112.91 43.94
N ALA A 6 -27.54 -111.68 44.16
CA ALA A 6 -27.39 -110.58 43.21
C ALA A 6 -25.94 -110.10 43.10
N ASN A 7 -25.22 -110.00 44.22
CA ASN A 7 -23.88 -109.41 44.26
C ASN A 7 -22.79 -110.31 43.64
N TYR A 8 -22.98 -111.64 43.62
CA TYR A 8 -22.05 -112.55 42.93
C TYR A 8 -22.16 -112.46 41.39
N ALA A 9 -23.30 -111.99 40.86
CA ALA A 9 -23.47 -111.75 39.44
C ALA A 9 -22.81 -110.43 38.98
N THR A 10 -22.86 -109.39 39.81
CA THR A 10 -22.29 -108.07 39.45
C THR A 10 -20.76 -108.04 39.48
N GLU A 11 -20.09 -108.75 40.40
CA GLU A 11 -18.62 -108.90 40.36
C GLU A 11 -18.14 -109.70 39.14
N ALA A 12 -18.91 -110.70 38.70
CA ALA A 12 -18.59 -111.44 37.48
C ALA A 12 -18.68 -110.54 36.22
N VAL A 13 -19.73 -109.71 36.12
CA VAL A 13 -19.87 -108.73 35.02
C VAL A 13 -18.74 -107.71 35.03
N TYR A 14 -18.33 -107.19 36.21
CA TYR A 14 -17.23 -106.23 36.29
C TYR A 14 -15.87 -106.81 35.85
N LYS A 15 -15.62 -108.11 36.08
CA LYS A 15 -14.43 -108.80 35.57
C LYS A 15 -14.49 -109.20 34.09
N MET A 16 -15.65 -109.12 33.44
CA MET A 16 -15.77 -109.27 31.99
C MET A 16 -15.66 -107.91 31.26
N ALA A 17 -15.92 -106.80 31.94
CA ALA A 17 -15.91 -105.45 31.37
C ALA A 17 -14.51 -104.94 30.93
N GLU A 18 -13.41 -105.51 31.43
CA GLU A 18 -12.04 -105.12 31.04
C GLU A 18 -11.60 -105.64 29.66
N THR A 19 -12.44 -106.38 28.91
CA THR A 19 -12.04 -107.04 27.65
C THR A 19 -12.86 -106.67 26.40
N GLN A 20 -13.65 -105.59 26.42
CA GLN A 20 -14.33 -105.06 25.22
C GLN A 20 -14.04 -103.59 24.93
N SER A 21 -12.79 -103.30 24.57
CA SER A 21 -12.39 -102.06 23.89
C SER A 21 -12.87 -102.05 22.43
N LEU A 22 -14.20 -101.93 22.23
CA LEU A 22 -14.82 -101.87 20.91
C LEU A 22 -15.10 -100.41 20.51
N VAL A 23 -14.09 -99.78 19.92
CA VAL A 23 -14.23 -98.47 19.26
C VAL A 23 -15.17 -98.62 18.05
N ILE A 24 -16.21 -97.79 17.98
CA ILE A 24 -17.07 -97.71 16.80
C ILE A 24 -16.25 -97.10 15.65
N VAL A 25 -15.79 -97.95 14.73
CA VAL A 25 -15.14 -97.51 13.49
C VAL A 25 -16.22 -96.87 12.60
N PRO A 26 -16.06 -95.62 12.14
CA PRO A 26 -17.02 -95.00 11.23
C PRO A 26 -17.09 -95.79 9.92
N PRO A 27 -18.26 -95.83 9.25
CA PRO A 27 -18.40 -96.56 8.00
C PRO A 27 -17.38 -96.07 6.95
N PRO A 28 -16.81 -96.97 6.13
CA PRO A 28 -15.80 -96.59 5.16
C PRO A 28 -16.36 -95.53 4.19
N PRO A 29 -15.59 -94.49 3.84
CA PRO A 29 -16.08 -93.38 3.04
C PRO A 29 -16.58 -93.84 1.68
N ALA A 30 -17.64 -93.19 1.20
CA ALA A 30 -18.26 -93.48 -0.09
C ALA A 30 -17.22 -93.48 -1.22
N ARG A 31 -17.18 -94.56 -2.00
CA ARG A 31 -16.24 -94.75 -3.11
C ARG A 31 -16.83 -94.19 -4.40
N PHE A 32 -16.14 -93.23 -5.01
CA PHE A 32 -16.53 -92.63 -6.29
C PHE A 32 -16.07 -93.47 -7.48
N THR A 33 -16.83 -93.42 -8.57
CA THR A 33 -16.44 -93.98 -9.87
C THR A 33 -15.39 -93.12 -10.58
N LEU A 34 -14.67 -93.72 -11.53
CA LEU A 34 -13.76 -92.99 -12.43
C LEU A 34 -14.49 -91.90 -13.25
N THR A 35 -15.78 -92.09 -13.55
CA THR A 35 -16.63 -91.13 -14.24
C THR A 35 -16.90 -89.89 -13.37
N GLU A 36 -17.28 -90.09 -12.11
CA GLU A 36 -17.49 -88.99 -11.16
C GLU A 36 -16.19 -88.22 -10.87
N TRP A 37 -15.07 -88.93 -10.69
CA TRP A 37 -13.74 -88.33 -10.57
C TRP A 37 -13.39 -87.47 -11.79
N GLY A 38 -13.65 -87.98 -13.00
CA GLY A 38 -13.41 -87.27 -14.26
C GLY A 38 -14.30 -86.03 -14.42
N LEU A 39 -15.59 -86.13 -14.06
CA LEU A 39 -16.54 -85.01 -14.10
C LEU A 39 -16.19 -83.93 -13.06
N ASN A 40 -15.87 -84.32 -11.82
CA ASN A 40 -15.41 -83.41 -10.77
C ASN A 40 -14.15 -82.66 -11.20
N ASN A 41 -13.16 -83.35 -11.76
CA ASN A 41 -11.91 -82.71 -12.20
C ASN A 41 -12.15 -81.80 -13.42
N ARG A 42 -12.99 -82.21 -14.39
CA ARG A 42 -13.39 -81.35 -15.52
C ARG A 42 -14.14 -80.09 -15.07
N ARG A 43 -14.97 -80.18 -14.01
CA ARG A 43 -15.62 -79.03 -13.37
C ARG A 43 -14.60 -78.12 -12.68
N ARG A 44 -13.62 -78.68 -11.97
CA ARG A 44 -12.54 -77.93 -11.30
C ARG A 44 -11.64 -77.19 -12.29
N TYR A 45 -11.24 -77.82 -13.40
CA TYR A 45 -10.44 -77.14 -14.42
C TYR A 45 -11.18 -75.97 -15.06
N ARG A 46 -12.48 -76.14 -15.39
CA ARG A 46 -13.32 -75.03 -15.88
C ARG A 46 -13.38 -73.89 -14.86
N LEU A 47 -13.71 -74.18 -13.61
CA LEU A 47 -13.78 -73.15 -12.56
C LEU A 47 -12.45 -72.40 -12.38
N ALA A 48 -11.31 -73.09 -12.46
CA ALA A 48 -9.99 -72.44 -12.41
C ALA A 48 -9.72 -71.57 -13.66
N ASP A 49 -10.15 -71.99 -14.84
CA ASP A 49 -10.06 -71.26 -16.10
C ASP A 49 -10.96 -70.01 -16.08
N ASP A 50 -12.24 -70.16 -15.70
CA ASP A 50 -13.23 -69.11 -15.53
C ASP A 50 -12.73 -68.02 -14.55
N GLN A 51 -12.06 -68.44 -13.46
CA GLN A 51 -11.45 -67.54 -12.48
C GLN A 51 -10.17 -66.87 -12.98
N GLN A 52 -9.30 -67.58 -13.71
CA GLN A 52 -8.11 -66.95 -14.33
C GLN A 52 -8.53 -65.90 -15.37
N GLN A 53 -9.58 -66.14 -16.16
CA GLN A 53 -10.16 -65.18 -17.10
C GLN A 53 -10.86 -64.00 -16.38
N LEU A 54 -11.40 -64.19 -15.17
CA LEU A 54 -11.90 -63.10 -14.33
C LEU A 54 -10.74 -62.23 -13.82
N ALA A 55 -9.70 -62.87 -13.27
CA ALA A 55 -8.50 -62.18 -12.78
C ALA A 55 -7.81 -61.36 -13.88
N GLU A 56 -7.69 -61.90 -15.10
CA GLU A 56 -7.13 -61.17 -16.25
C GLU A 56 -7.92 -59.91 -16.60
N ARG A 57 -9.26 -60.00 -16.60
CA ARG A 57 -10.12 -58.83 -16.87
C ARG A 57 -10.04 -57.78 -15.76
N LEU A 58 -10.07 -58.19 -14.49
CA LEU A 58 -9.94 -57.29 -13.35
C LEU A 58 -8.57 -56.61 -13.28
N ILE A 59 -7.49 -57.33 -13.63
CA ILE A 59 -6.14 -56.74 -13.76
C ILE A 59 -6.10 -55.71 -14.88
N ALA A 60 -6.58 -56.06 -16.08
CA ALA A 60 -6.57 -55.16 -17.23
C ALA A 60 -7.41 -53.89 -16.98
N GLU A 61 -8.57 -54.02 -16.33
CA GLU A 61 -9.42 -52.89 -15.97
C GLU A 61 -8.81 -52.05 -14.82
N SER A 62 -8.17 -52.67 -13.82
CA SER A 62 -7.40 -51.99 -12.78
C SER A 62 -6.25 -51.15 -13.35
N ASP A 63 -5.49 -51.73 -14.30
CA ASP A 63 -4.44 -51.01 -15.00
C ASP A 63 -5.03 -49.86 -15.85
N ARG A 64 -6.12 -50.08 -16.59
CA ARG A 64 -6.83 -49.05 -17.39
C ARG A 64 -7.37 -47.88 -16.56
N VAL A 65 -8.09 -48.16 -15.47
CA VAL A 65 -8.68 -47.13 -14.59
C VAL A 65 -7.58 -46.31 -13.93
N ARG A 66 -6.49 -46.94 -13.49
CA ARG A 66 -5.34 -46.23 -12.91
C ARG A 66 -4.62 -45.34 -13.94
N GLU A 67 -4.51 -45.76 -15.19
CA GLU A 67 -3.90 -44.93 -16.26
C GLU A 67 -4.78 -43.73 -16.62
N VAL A 68 -6.09 -43.94 -16.83
CA VAL A 68 -7.04 -42.83 -17.13
C VAL A 68 -7.11 -41.82 -15.98
N THR A 69 -7.19 -42.28 -14.73
CA THR A 69 -7.23 -41.38 -13.57
C THR A 69 -5.89 -40.66 -13.33
N GLU A 70 -4.76 -41.25 -13.72
CA GLU A 70 -3.44 -40.61 -13.68
C GLU A 70 -3.30 -39.48 -14.71
N GLU A 71 -3.70 -39.70 -15.96
CA GLU A 71 -3.68 -38.68 -17.01
C GLU A 71 -4.60 -37.50 -16.68
N VAL A 72 -5.84 -37.78 -16.27
CA VAL A 72 -6.82 -36.77 -15.82
C VAL A 72 -6.27 -35.91 -14.68
N THR A 73 -5.71 -36.53 -13.63
CA THR A 73 -5.16 -35.78 -12.50
C THR A 73 -3.99 -34.88 -12.90
N LYS A 74 -3.10 -35.34 -13.80
CA LYS A 74 -1.99 -34.51 -14.32
C LYS A 74 -2.49 -33.32 -15.14
N LEU A 75 -3.47 -33.54 -16.00
CA LEU A 75 -4.06 -32.47 -16.82
C LEU A 75 -4.70 -31.40 -15.90
N ASN A 76 -5.51 -31.81 -14.94
CA ASN A 76 -6.15 -30.89 -13.99
C ASN A 76 -5.12 -30.05 -13.22
N LYS A 77 -4.10 -30.69 -12.62
CA LYS A 77 -3.04 -29.97 -11.89
C LYS A 77 -2.33 -28.94 -12.78
N THR A 78 -1.97 -29.32 -14.01
CA THR A 78 -1.26 -28.41 -14.93
C THR A 78 -2.13 -27.25 -15.41
N GLU A 79 -3.46 -27.44 -15.56
CA GLU A 79 -4.40 -26.37 -15.86
C GLU A 79 -4.60 -25.43 -14.65
N VAL A 80 -4.79 -25.97 -13.45
CA VAL A 80 -4.92 -25.18 -12.21
C VAL A 80 -3.65 -24.39 -11.91
N ASP A 81 -2.47 -25.01 -12.01
CA ASP A 81 -1.19 -24.33 -11.83
C ASP A 81 -0.99 -23.23 -12.90
N LYS A 82 -1.45 -23.44 -14.13
CA LYS A 82 -1.43 -22.42 -15.19
C LYS A 82 -2.39 -21.26 -14.87
N LYS A 83 -3.63 -21.55 -14.44
CA LYS A 83 -4.60 -20.52 -14.07
C LYS A 83 -4.17 -19.70 -12.86
N LEU A 84 -3.49 -20.31 -11.88
CA LEU A 84 -2.86 -19.61 -10.77
C LEU A 84 -1.84 -18.57 -11.28
N ARG A 85 -0.95 -18.94 -12.21
CA ARG A 85 0.02 -18.00 -12.80
C ARG A 85 -0.64 -16.87 -13.59
N GLU A 86 -1.63 -17.18 -14.42
CA GLU A 86 -2.40 -16.16 -15.16
C GLU A 86 -2.99 -15.12 -14.19
N ARG A 87 -3.72 -15.57 -13.15
CA ARG A 87 -4.29 -14.68 -12.12
C ARG A 87 -3.22 -13.91 -11.34
N ILE A 88 -2.08 -14.53 -11.01
CA ILE A 88 -0.97 -13.86 -10.29
C ILE A 88 -0.45 -12.66 -11.12
N THR A 89 -0.21 -12.85 -12.42
CA THR A 89 0.22 -11.77 -13.32
C THR A 89 -0.85 -10.70 -13.51
N ASP A 90 -2.14 -11.08 -13.60
CA ASP A 90 -3.24 -10.11 -13.73
C ASP A 90 -3.36 -9.21 -12.47
N ILE A 91 -3.22 -9.77 -11.26
CA ILE A 91 -3.21 -9.01 -10.00
C ILE A 91 -1.98 -8.11 -9.92
N GLU A 92 -0.81 -8.60 -10.33
CA GLU A 92 0.45 -7.82 -10.36
C GLU A 92 0.29 -6.58 -11.25
N PHE A 93 -0.20 -6.75 -12.47
CA PHE A 93 -0.48 -5.64 -13.39
C PHE A 93 -1.47 -4.62 -12.83
N LEU A 94 -2.62 -5.07 -12.29
CA LEU A 94 -3.62 -4.17 -11.69
C LEU A 94 -3.09 -3.43 -10.45
N LYS A 95 -2.23 -4.08 -9.66
CA LYS A 95 -1.60 -3.49 -8.47
C LYS A 95 -0.56 -2.43 -8.84
N GLU A 96 0.17 -2.62 -9.95
CA GLU A 96 1.10 -1.63 -10.50
C GLU A 96 0.35 -0.43 -11.11
N GLU A 97 -0.70 -0.67 -11.89
CA GLU A 97 -1.51 0.42 -12.47
C GLU A 97 -2.19 1.26 -11.37
N ASN A 98 -2.71 0.63 -10.30
CA ASN A 98 -3.24 1.35 -9.13
C ASN A 98 -2.20 2.29 -8.48
N GLU A 99 -0.94 1.86 -8.34
CA GLU A 99 0.12 2.69 -7.75
C GLU A 99 0.55 3.83 -8.69
N LYS A 100 0.56 3.57 -10.00
CA LYS A 100 0.78 4.59 -11.04
C LYS A 100 -0.31 5.66 -11.06
N GLN A 101 -1.59 5.26 -11.06
CA GLN A 101 -2.72 6.19 -10.97
C GLN A 101 -2.71 7.00 -9.66
N LYS A 102 -2.36 6.35 -8.54
CA LYS A 102 -2.21 7.00 -7.24
C LYS A 102 -1.07 8.03 -7.25
N THR A 103 0.06 7.72 -7.88
CA THR A 103 1.21 8.63 -8.02
C THR A 103 0.83 9.88 -8.82
N GLU A 104 0.17 9.72 -9.97
CA GLU A 104 -0.39 10.86 -10.74
C GLU A 104 -1.39 11.68 -9.91
N CYS A 105 -2.28 11.03 -9.15
CA CYS A 105 -3.19 11.73 -8.23
C CYS A 105 -2.45 12.53 -7.14
N CYS A 106 -1.30 12.06 -6.63
CA CYS A 106 -0.49 12.81 -5.68
C CYS A 106 0.09 14.09 -6.31
N LEU A 107 0.67 13.98 -7.50
CA LEU A 107 1.29 15.10 -8.20
C LEU A 107 0.28 16.21 -8.52
N GLU A 108 -0.93 15.86 -8.95
CA GLU A 108 -2.00 16.85 -9.18
C GLU A 108 -2.57 17.41 -7.86
N GLU A 109 -2.65 16.63 -6.78
CA GLU A 109 -3.07 17.12 -5.46
C GLU A 109 -2.07 18.14 -4.89
N GLU A 110 -0.77 17.82 -4.93
CA GLU A 110 0.30 18.71 -4.48
C GLU A 110 0.32 20.01 -5.29
N ALA A 111 0.20 19.92 -6.62
CA ALA A 111 0.10 21.09 -7.48
C ALA A 111 -1.15 21.94 -7.18
N LEU A 112 -2.33 21.33 -7.02
CA LEU A 112 -3.56 22.07 -6.66
C LEU A 112 -3.47 22.71 -5.27
N ASN A 113 -2.76 22.11 -4.30
CA ASN A 113 -2.48 22.76 -3.02
C ASN A 113 -1.62 24.03 -3.20
N THR A 114 -0.61 24.03 -4.09
CA THR A 114 0.14 25.26 -4.42
C THR A 114 -0.77 26.35 -5.01
N TYR A 115 -1.71 26.00 -5.90
CA TYR A 115 -2.69 26.96 -6.44
C TYR A 115 -3.71 27.43 -5.39
N LYS A 116 -4.11 26.57 -4.46
CA LYS A 116 -4.97 26.92 -3.33
C LYS A 116 -4.32 27.98 -2.44
N GLU A 117 -3.04 27.84 -2.08
CA GLU A 117 -2.38 28.83 -1.23
C GLU A 117 -2.20 30.16 -1.98
N ARG A 118 -1.74 30.16 -3.25
CA ARG A 118 -1.69 31.39 -4.07
C ARG A 118 -3.02 32.13 -4.16
N LEU A 119 -4.13 31.39 -4.29
CA LEU A 119 -5.48 31.98 -4.28
C LEU A 119 -5.82 32.60 -2.93
N LEU A 120 -5.47 31.95 -1.81
CA LEU A 120 -5.68 32.48 -0.46
C LEU A 120 -4.85 33.74 -0.19
N ASP A 121 -3.56 33.72 -0.55
CA ASP A 121 -2.64 34.84 -0.40
C ASP A 121 -3.11 36.07 -1.20
N ALA A 122 -3.59 35.85 -2.43
CA ALA A 122 -4.20 36.90 -3.26
C ALA A 122 -5.46 37.50 -2.60
N ILE A 123 -6.41 36.65 -2.17
CA ILE A 123 -7.68 37.09 -1.56
C ILE A 123 -7.42 37.90 -0.28
N GLU A 124 -6.53 37.42 0.58
CA GLU A 124 -6.22 38.07 1.85
C GLU A 124 -5.40 39.36 1.65
N SER A 125 -4.49 39.41 0.68
CA SER A 125 -3.77 40.65 0.35
C SER A 125 -4.69 41.73 -0.22
N LEU A 126 -5.65 41.36 -1.07
CA LEU A 126 -6.70 42.28 -1.52
C LEU A 126 -7.56 42.81 -0.35
N LYS A 127 -7.83 41.95 0.65
CA LYS A 127 -8.65 42.27 1.83
C LYS A 127 -7.93 43.16 2.83
N GLU A 128 -6.66 42.86 3.10
CA GLU A 128 -5.87 43.47 4.17
C GLU A 128 -5.07 44.69 3.69
N ASN A 129 -4.68 44.75 2.41
CA ASN A 129 -3.97 45.88 1.83
C ASN A 129 -4.91 46.75 0.97
N ALA A 130 -5.22 46.32 -0.26
CA ALA A 130 -5.84 47.18 -1.28
C ALA A 130 -7.20 47.76 -0.84
N LEU A 131 -8.14 46.91 -0.40
CA LEU A 131 -9.49 47.32 0.01
C LEU A 131 -9.45 48.30 1.20
N LYS A 132 -8.53 48.11 2.15
CA LYS A 132 -8.37 49.01 3.31
C LYS A 132 -7.75 50.34 2.93
N LEU A 133 -6.82 50.36 1.97
CA LEU A 133 -6.21 51.60 1.47
C LEU A 133 -7.20 52.44 0.65
N CYS A 134 -8.02 51.83 -0.22
CA CYS A 134 -9.08 52.54 -0.95
C CYS A 134 -10.13 53.13 0.01
N ASN A 135 -10.66 52.34 0.94
CA ASN A 135 -11.62 52.83 1.94
C ASN A 135 -11.02 53.93 2.83
N LYS A 136 -9.74 53.85 3.19
CA LYS A 136 -9.06 54.93 3.92
C LYS A 136 -8.93 56.22 3.09
N CYS A 137 -8.71 56.14 1.77
CA CYS A 137 -8.73 57.32 0.89
C CYS A 137 -10.11 58.00 0.88
N ILE A 138 -11.19 57.22 0.85
CA ILE A 138 -12.57 57.73 0.89
C ILE A 138 -12.80 58.48 2.22
N ILE A 139 -12.55 57.84 3.36
CA ILE A 139 -12.72 58.41 4.71
C ILE A 139 -11.86 59.68 4.91
N LEU A 140 -10.63 59.73 4.38
CA LEU A 140 -9.79 60.93 4.43
C LEU A 140 -10.41 62.11 3.65
N ARG A 141 -11.12 61.83 2.56
CA ARG A 141 -11.74 62.83 1.68
C ARG A 141 -13.08 63.34 2.20
N GLU A 142 -13.78 62.57 3.03
CA GLU A 142 -14.90 63.08 3.86
C GLU A 142 -14.45 64.21 4.80
N GLY A 143 -13.15 64.29 5.13
CA GLY A 143 -12.55 65.36 5.93
C GLY A 143 -12.31 66.69 5.20
N ARG A 144 -12.73 66.83 3.94
CA ARG A 144 -12.69 68.10 3.19
C ARG A 144 -13.72 69.10 3.74
N ILE A 145 -13.46 70.39 3.55
CA ILE A 145 -14.26 71.47 4.13
C ILE A 145 -14.99 72.29 3.05
N GLY A 146 -16.25 72.64 3.31
CA GLY A 146 -17.02 73.55 2.46
C GLY A 146 -17.24 73.03 1.04
N ILE A 147 -17.07 73.89 0.04
CA ILE A 147 -17.39 73.60 -1.38
C ILE A 147 -16.51 72.52 -2.03
N ASP A 148 -15.36 72.18 -1.42
CA ASP A 148 -14.47 71.13 -1.94
C ASP A 148 -14.88 69.72 -1.51
N LEU A 149 -15.77 69.60 -0.51
CA LEU A 149 -16.49 68.37 -0.17
C LEU A 149 -17.63 68.17 -1.18
N CYS A 150 -17.26 67.95 -2.43
CA CYS A 150 -18.14 67.75 -3.56
C CYS A 150 -17.81 66.43 -4.28
N HIS A 151 -18.84 65.77 -4.82
CA HIS A 151 -18.64 64.60 -5.67
C HIS A 151 -17.82 64.97 -6.91
N ASP A 152 -16.62 64.41 -7.00
CA ASP A 152 -15.66 64.61 -8.09
C ASP A 152 -15.20 63.26 -8.67
N ASP A 153 -14.48 63.30 -9.79
CA ASP A 153 -14.04 62.08 -10.47
C ASP A 153 -13.14 61.18 -9.61
N VAL A 154 -12.45 61.71 -8.59
CA VAL A 154 -11.60 60.89 -7.71
C VAL A 154 -12.45 60.04 -6.78
N GLU A 155 -13.55 60.58 -6.24
CA GLU A 155 -14.51 59.80 -5.46
C GLU A 155 -15.15 58.71 -6.34
N LYS A 156 -15.54 59.06 -7.57
CA LYS A 156 -16.13 58.14 -8.55
C LYS A 156 -15.20 56.97 -8.91
N GLU A 157 -13.93 57.23 -9.16
CA GLU A 157 -12.96 56.19 -9.51
C GLU A 157 -12.47 55.39 -8.27
N LEU A 158 -12.43 55.98 -7.08
CA LEU A 158 -12.20 55.25 -5.81
C LEU A 158 -13.32 54.24 -5.51
N VAL A 159 -14.58 54.61 -5.67
CA VAL A 159 -15.73 53.70 -5.45
C VAL A 159 -15.71 52.54 -6.46
N LYS A 160 -15.34 52.81 -7.72
CA LYS A 160 -15.09 51.75 -8.71
C LYS A 160 -13.91 50.85 -8.37
N GLU A 161 -12.83 51.40 -7.81
CA GLU A 161 -11.66 50.63 -7.39
C GLU A 161 -12.01 49.66 -6.26
N VAL A 162 -12.81 50.11 -5.27
CA VAL A 162 -13.41 49.25 -4.24
C VAL A 162 -14.23 48.12 -4.88
N GLN A 163 -15.19 48.45 -5.77
CA GLN A 163 -16.00 47.44 -6.47
C GLN A 163 -15.13 46.44 -7.25
N THR A 164 -14.09 46.91 -7.95
CA THR A 164 -13.17 46.06 -8.73
C THR A 164 -12.41 45.08 -7.83
N ILE A 165 -12.01 45.52 -6.63
CA ILE A 165 -11.35 44.66 -5.63
C ILE A 165 -12.33 43.61 -5.08
N GLU A 166 -13.57 43.98 -4.76
CA GLU A 166 -14.60 43.06 -4.24
C GLU A 166 -15.05 42.04 -5.30
N ASP A 167 -15.18 42.45 -6.57
CA ASP A 167 -15.47 41.57 -7.70
C ASP A 167 -14.32 40.59 -7.97
N ALA A 168 -13.06 41.06 -7.89
CA ALA A 168 -11.86 40.23 -7.99
C ALA A 168 -11.80 39.18 -6.87
N GLN A 169 -12.05 39.57 -5.61
CA GLN A 169 -12.14 38.63 -4.49
C GLN A 169 -13.27 37.61 -4.71
N SER A 170 -14.42 38.04 -5.23
CA SER A 170 -15.56 37.18 -5.54
C SER A 170 -15.30 36.22 -6.70
N LEU A 171 -14.39 36.55 -7.62
CA LEU A 171 -13.88 35.64 -8.66
C LEU A 171 -12.90 34.61 -8.06
N LEU A 172 -11.88 35.08 -7.33
CA LEU A 172 -10.85 34.22 -6.74
C LEU A 172 -11.43 33.24 -5.71
N MET A 173 -12.40 33.67 -4.89
CA MET A 173 -13.10 32.80 -3.92
C MET A 173 -13.85 31.65 -4.60
N ARG A 174 -14.42 31.86 -5.80
CA ARG A 174 -15.08 30.79 -6.57
C ARG A 174 -14.08 29.79 -7.13
N ALA A 175 -12.95 30.25 -7.65
CA ALA A 175 -11.86 29.37 -8.10
C ALA A 175 -11.23 28.59 -6.93
N LEU A 176 -11.11 29.22 -5.76
CA LEU A 176 -10.63 28.59 -4.53
C LEU A 176 -11.55 27.46 -4.08
N GLU A 177 -12.87 27.62 -4.13
CA GLU A 177 -13.81 26.56 -3.74
C GLU A 177 -13.80 25.38 -4.73
N GLN A 178 -13.73 25.66 -6.04
CA GLN A 178 -13.50 24.63 -7.06
C GLN A 178 -12.18 23.86 -6.82
N THR A 179 -11.12 24.56 -6.41
CA THR A 179 -9.82 23.96 -6.07
C THR A 179 -9.92 23.04 -4.85
N LYS A 180 -10.59 23.47 -3.78
CA LYS A 180 -10.82 22.64 -2.57
C LYS A 180 -11.57 21.36 -2.90
N GLU A 181 -12.64 21.45 -3.69
CA GLU A 181 -13.44 20.28 -4.06
C GLU A 181 -12.64 19.31 -4.94
N GLN A 182 -11.87 19.79 -5.93
CA GLN A 182 -11.03 18.90 -6.75
C GLN A 182 -9.94 18.21 -5.91
N THR A 183 -9.31 18.92 -4.97
CA THR A 183 -8.40 18.32 -3.98
C THR A 183 -9.10 17.27 -3.11
N ARG A 184 -10.36 17.49 -2.70
CA ARG A 184 -11.16 16.50 -1.95
C ARG A 184 -11.48 15.26 -2.78
N LEU A 185 -11.81 15.42 -4.07
CA LEU A 185 -12.08 14.33 -5.00
C LEU A 185 -10.83 13.48 -5.30
N LEU A 186 -9.67 14.11 -5.48
CA LEU A 186 -8.37 13.43 -5.60
C LEU A 186 -8.04 12.64 -4.33
N ARG A 187 -8.15 13.25 -3.14
CA ARG A 187 -7.94 12.57 -1.84
C ARG A 187 -8.84 11.36 -1.66
N SER A 188 -10.14 11.51 -1.96
CA SER A 188 -11.11 10.41 -1.89
C SER A 188 -10.74 9.27 -2.84
N THR A 189 -10.23 9.58 -4.04
CA THR A 189 -9.87 8.58 -5.05
C THR A 189 -8.56 7.87 -4.71
N LYS A 190 -7.55 8.59 -4.21
CA LYS A 190 -6.31 8.01 -3.63
C LYS A 190 -6.61 6.99 -2.53
N TYR A 191 -7.51 7.30 -1.60
CA TYR A 191 -7.92 6.36 -0.55
C TYR A 191 -8.48 5.03 -1.09
N PHE A 192 -9.30 5.08 -2.15
CA PHE A 192 -9.82 3.85 -2.76
C PHE A 192 -8.73 3.06 -3.50
N LEU A 193 -7.81 3.73 -4.20
CA LEU A 193 -6.66 3.09 -4.83
C LEU A 193 -5.72 2.44 -3.80
N ASP A 194 -5.44 3.10 -2.67
CA ASP A 194 -4.61 2.55 -1.59
C ASP A 194 -5.23 1.30 -0.96
N ARG A 195 -6.55 1.31 -0.70
CA ARG A 195 -7.28 0.14 -0.18
C ARG A 195 -7.26 -1.02 -1.17
N ASP A 196 -7.52 -0.74 -2.46
CA ASP A 196 -7.50 -1.76 -3.49
C ASP A 196 -6.09 -2.34 -3.73
N HIS A 197 -5.04 -1.51 -3.67
CA HIS A 197 -3.65 -1.95 -3.72
C HIS A 197 -3.29 -2.87 -2.53
N GLN A 198 -3.78 -2.58 -1.32
CA GLN A 198 -3.59 -3.42 -0.13
C GLN A 198 -4.34 -4.75 -0.24
N ASN A 199 -5.59 -4.73 -0.72
CA ASN A 199 -6.38 -5.93 -0.99
C ASN A 199 -5.68 -6.84 -2.01
N LYS A 200 -5.28 -6.27 -3.16
CA LYS A 200 -4.51 -6.97 -4.22
C LYS A 200 -3.18 -7.50 -3.72
N GLY A 201 -2.43 -6.73 -2.92
CA GLY A 201 -1.19 -7.18 -2.29
C GLY A 201 -1.38 -8.37 -1.35
N THR A 202 -2.52 -8.45 -0.68
CA THR A 202 -2.88 -9.57 0.22
C THR A 202 -3.33 -10.80 -0.58
N ALA A 203 -4.18 -10.62 -1.59
CA ALA A 203 -4.61 -11.69 -2.49
C ALA A 203 -3.43 -12.31 -3.25
N LEU A 204 -2.52 -11.48 -3.78
CA LEU A 204 -1.29 -11.91 -4.44
C LEU A 204 -0.39 -12.75 -3.54
N LYS A 205 -0.32 -12.44 -2.24
CA LYS A 205 0.43 -13.24 -1.26
C LYS A 205 -0.21 -14.62 -1.07
N ILE A 206 -1.54 -14.69 -0.97
CA ILE A 206 -2.29 -15.94 -0.85
C ILE A 206 -2.13 -16.80 -2.12
N ASP A 207 -2.24 -16.19 -3.29
CA ASP A 207 -2.21 -16.92 -4.57
C ASP A 207 -0.80 -17.44 -4.89
N ARG A 208 0.26 -16.66 -4.63
CA ARG A 208 1.66 -17.14 -4.68
C ARG A 208 1.94 -18.26 -3.66
N GLN A 209 1.33 -18.21 -2.47
CA GLN A 209 1.40 -19.33 -1.51
C GLN A 209 0.70 -20.59 -2.05
N CYS A 210 -0.44 -20.44 -2.74
CA CYS A 210 -1.16 -21.54 -3.36
C CYS A 210 -0.39 -22.17 -4.54
N GLU A 211 0.28 -21.36 -5.38
CA GLU A 211 1.14 -21.86 -6.46
C GLU A 211 2.32 -22.68 -5.91
N ALA A 212 2.98 -22.19 -4.85
CA ALA A 212 4.15 -22.85 -4.26
C ALA A 212 3.84 -24.26 -3.69
N LEU A 213 2.61 -24.49 -3.19
CA LEU A 213 2.19 -25.79 -2.69
C LEU A 213 2.16 -26.85 -3.80
N GLN A 214 2.84 -27.98 -3.56
CA GLN A 214 2.75 -29.23 -4.33
C GLN A 214 2.06 -30.32 -3.50
N GLU A 215 1.60 -31.40 -4.13
CA GLU A 215 0.94 -32.55 -3.50
C GLU A 215 1.78 -33.28 -2.45
N THR A 216 3.10 -33.07 -2.45
CA THR A 216 4.06 -33.61 -1.48
C THR A 216 4.35 -32.65 -0.30
N SER A 217 3.63 -31.53 -0.20
CA SER A 217 3.84 -30.53 0.87
C SER A 217 3.40 -31.06 2.23
N LEU A 218 4.14 -30.67 3.28
CA LEU A 218 3.71 -30.89 4.66
C LEU A 218 2.51 -29.98 5.00
N ASN A 219 1.63 -30.47 5.88
CA ASN A 219 0.44 -29.76 6.38
C ASN A 219 -0.64 -29.44 5.32
N LEU A 220 -0.69 -30.19 4.21
CA LEU A 220 -1.93 -30.25 3.41
C LEU A 220 -3.05 -30.89 4.23
N SER A 221 -4.29 -30.48 4.00
CA SER A 221 -5.48 -31.02 4.68
C SER A 221 -6.61 -31.33 3.72
N MET A 222 -7.32 -32.44 3.98
CA MET A 222 -8.60 -32.73 3.34
C MET A 222 -9.72 -32.02 4.10
N TYR A 223 -10.62 -31.37 3.37
CA TYR A 223 -11.82 -30.80 3.95
C TYR A 223 -12.94 -31.83 3.98
N HIS A 224 -13.50 -32.08 5.17
CA HIS A 224 -14.58 -33.05 5.40
C HIS A 224 -15.88 -32.37 5.89
N GLY A 225 -16.03 -31.05 5.70
CA GLY A 225 -17.23 -30.32 6.09
C GLY A 225 -18.34 -30.39 5.04
N ASN A 226 -19.57 -30.12 5.47
CA ASN A 226 -20.77 -30.24 4.63
C ASN A 226 -21.05 -29.01 3.75
N ALA A 227 -20.23 -27.95 3.83
CA ALA A 227 -20.41 -26.70 3.09
C ALA A 227 -19.36 -26.56 1.98
N PRO A 228 -19.70 -26.08 0.78
CA PRO A 228 -18.71 -25.89 -0.29
C PRO A 228 -17.60 -24.91 0.12
N LEU A 229 -16.34 -25.22 -0.24
CA LEU A 229 -15.21 -24.27 -0.15
C LEU A 229 -15.24 -23.21 -1.25
N ASN A 230 -16.41 -22.62 -1.51
CA ASN A 230 -16.60 -21.44 -2.35
C ASN A 230 -17.40 -20.40 -1.54
N PRO A 231 -16.72 -19.56 -0.74
CA PRO A 231 -17.35 -18.48 0.02
C PRO A 231 -17.53 -17.19 -0.80
N GLY A 232 -16.99 -17.14 -2.02
CA GLY A 232 -17.07 -15.96 -2.87
C GLY A 232 -18.51 -15.59 -3.18
N ASN A 233 -18.88 -14.34 -2.92
CA ASN A 233 -20.16 -13.74 -3.31
C ASN A 233 -20.02 -12.80 -4.51
N VAL A 234 -18.82 -12.25 -4.73
CA VAL A 234 -18.47 -11.39 -5.88
C VAL A 234 -18.19 -12.25 -7.11
N THR A 235 -18.77 -11.88 -8.26
CA THR A 235 -18.46 -12.50 -9.57
C THR A 235 -17.20 -11.91 -10.20
N ASN A 236 -16.59 -12.63 -11.13
CA ASN A 236 -15.44 -12.11 -11.89
C ASN A 236 -15.77 -10.79 -12.62
N ASP A 237 -16.98 -10.66 -13.16
CA ASP A 237 -17.40 -9.45 -13.88
C ASP A 237 -17.55 -8.25 -12.95
N GLU A 238 -18.08 -8.42 -11.75
CA GLU A 238 -18.14 -7.35 -10.72
C GLU A 238 -16.74 -6.94 -10.25
N TRP A 239 -15.81 -7.89 -10.10
CA TRP A 239 -14.41 -7.60 -9.77
C TRP A 239 -13.70 -6.83 -10.90
N ASN A 240 -13.86 -7.27 -12.15
CA ASN A 240 -13.33 -6.59 -13.33
C ASN A 240 -13.89 -5.17 -13.45
N GLU A 241 -15.21 -4.99 -13.27
CA GLU A 241 -15.83 -3.67 -13.35
C GLU A 241 -15.41 -2.76 -12.19
N PHE A 242 -15.21 -3.29 -10.98
CA PHE A 242 -14.68 -2.54 -9.84
C PHE A 242 -13.25 -2.05 -10.09
N CYS A 243 -12.35 -2.93 -10.54
CA CYS A 243 -10.96 -2.57 -10.88
C CYS A 243 -10.92 -1.49 -11.96
N ARG A 244 -11.71 -1.65 -13.02
CA ARG A 244 -11.84 -0.65 -14.09
C ARG A 244 -12.39 0.69 -13.58
N LYS A 245 -13.45 0.67 -12.76
CA LYS A 245 -14.05 1.89 -12.17
C LYS A 245 -13.08 2.68 -11.29
N ASN A 246 -12.18 2.01 -10.56
CA ASN A 246 -11.14 2.69 -9.76
C ASN A 246 -10.15 3.45 -10.66
N ILE A 247 -9.67 2.81 -11.73
CA ILE A 247 -8.72 3.39 -12.70
C ILE A 247 -9.39 4.50 -13.53
N ASP A 248 -10.58 4.26 -14.08
CA ASP A 248 -11.37 5.24 -14.85
C ASP A 248 -11.65 6.51 -14.01
N ARG A 249 -11.97 6.34 -12.72
CA ARG A 249 -12.18 7.45 -11.78
C ARG A 249 -10.90 8.24 -11.51
N ALA A 250 -9.77 7.57 -11.31
CA ALA A 250 -8.49 8.24 -11.09
C ALA A 250 -8.09 9.09 -12.30
N ALA A 251 -8.11 8.50 -13.50
CA ALA A 251 -7.84 9.19 -14.75
C ALA A 251 -8.79 10.38 -14.98
N LYS A 252 -10.08 10.26 -14.63
CA LYS A 252 -11.05 11.36 -14.68
C LYS A 252 -10.66 12.52 -13.77
N GLU A 253 -10.34 12.27 -12.50
CA GLU A 253 -10.04 13.36 -11.56
C GLU A 253 -8.66 14.02 -11.80
N ILE A 254 -7.70 13.29 -12.38
CA ILE A 254 -6.46 13.86 -12.94
C ILE A 254 -6.77 14.79 -14.12
N ASN A 255 -7.63 14.36 -15.04
CA ASN A 255 -8.03 15.16 -16.20
C ASN A 255 -8.90 16.37 -15.84
N ASN A 256 -9.59 16.37 -14.71
CA ASN A 256 -10.29 17.54 -14.17
C ASN A 256 -9.32 18.55 -13.52
N ALA A 257 -8.27 18.08 -12.84
CA ALA A 257 -7.29 18.93 -12.15
C ALA A 257 -6.44 19.78 -13.10
N ARG A 258 -6.01 19.21 -14.24
CA ARG A 258 -5.08 19.87 -15.17
C ARG A 258 -5.64 21.16 -15.81
N PRO A 259 -6.88 21.19 -16.36
CA PRO A 259 -7.49 22.44 -16.85
C PRO A 259 -7.74 23.46 -15.74
N LEU A 260 -8.10 23.02 -14.53
CA LEU A 260 -8.34 23.92 -13.39
C LEU A 260 -7.06 24.69 -13.02
N ARG A 261 -5.90 24.04 -12.97
CA ARG A 261 -4.58 24.69 -12.78
C ARG A 261 -4.28 25.73 -13.86
N ALA A 262 -4.62 25.46 -15.11
CA ALA A 262 -4.44 26.41 -16.21
C ALA A 262 -5.37 27.62 -16.08
N TYR A 263 -6.65 27.38 -15.78
CA TYR A 263 -7.66 28.42 -15.54
C TYR A 263 -7.25 29.37 -14.39
N ILE A 264 -6.75 28.84 -13.27
CA ILE A 264 -6.34 29.65 -12.11
C ILE A 264 -5.20 30.62 -12.46
N ASN A 265 -4.21 30.20 -13.26
CA ASN A 265 -3.15 31.11 -13.72
C ASN A 265 -3.70 32.24 -14.60
N THR A 266 -4.59 31.91 -15.54
CA THR A 266 -5.23 32.91 -16.41
C THR A 266 -6.08 33.88 -15.60
N LEU A 267 -6.83 33.39 -14.61
CA LEU A 267 -7.67 34.21 -13.73
C LEU A 267 -6.83 35.14 -12.84
N LEU A 268 -5.79 34.62 -12.19
CA LEU A 268 -4.87 35.43 -11.36
C LEU A 268 -4.23 36.55 -12.20
N LYS A 269 -3.75 36.24 -13.40
CA LYS A 269 -3.20 37.26 -14.30
C LYS A 269 -4.26 38.30 -14.67
N GLN A 270 -5.45 37.88 -15.09
CA GLN A 270 -6.50 38.83 -15.48
C GLN A 270 -6.87 39.77 -14.33
N VAL A 271 -7.01 39.23 -13.11
CA VAL A 271 -7.29 40.02 -11.90
C VAL A 271 -6.18 41.06 -11.66
N ILE A 272 -4.90 40.69 -11.79
CA ILE A 272 -3.77 41.62 -11.64
C ILE A 272 -3.80 42.71 -12.72
N ASP A 273 -4.04 42.36 -13.99
CA ASP A 273 -4.11 43.29 -15.11
C ASP A 273 -5.29 44.30 -14.94
N ASP A 274 -6.47 43.83 -14.52
CA ASP A 274 -7.66 44.65 -14.28
C ASP A 274 -7.51 45.57 -13.04
N LEU A 275 -6.86 45.11 -11.96
CA LEU A 275 -6.57 45.90 -10.76
C LEU A 275 -5.57 47.03 -11.01
N TRP A 276 -4.44 46.72 -11.69
CA TRP A 276 -3.47 47.75 -12.08
C TRP A 276 -4.11 48.84 -12.96
N ARG A 277 -5.00 48.44 -13.87
CA ARG A 277 -5.74 49.36 -14.73
C ARG A 277 -6.60 50.34 -13.94
N GLN A 278 -7.41 49.88 -12.98
CA GLN A 278 -8.26 50.78 -12.19
C GLN A 278 -7.45 51.62 -11.19
N TYR A 279 -6.35 51.09 -10.66
CA TYR A 279 -5.41 51.85 -9.83
C TYR A 279 -4.78 53.04 -10.60
N HIS A 280 -4.38 52.82 -11.86
CA HIS A 280 -3.86 53.90 -12.70
C HIS A 280 -4.93 54.96 -13.02
N ILE A 281 -6.15 54.54 -13.39
CA ILE A 281 -7.28 55.46 -13.65
C ILE A 281 -7.56 56.34 -12.41
N THR A 282 -7.61 55.74 -11.22
CA THR A 282 -7.87 56.45 -9.97
C THR A 282 -6.72 57.40 -9.61
N ASN A 283 -5.47 56.99 -9.81
CA ASN A 283 -4.30 57.85 -9.60
C ASN A 283 -4.24 59.03 -10.59
N ASP A 284 -4.67 58.85 -11.84
CA ASP A 284 -4.71 59.93 -12.82
C ASP A 284 -5.83 60.94 -12.51
N ALA A 285 -6.99 60.48 -12.02
CA ALA A 285 -8.01 61.36 -11.46
C ALA A 285 -7.46 62.18 -10.27
N PHE A 286 -6.73 61.56 -9.34
CA PHE A 286 -6.06 62.27 -8.23
C PHE A 286 -5.11 63.36 -8.74
N LYS A 287 -4.24 63.07 -9.73
CA LYS A 287 -3.31 64.06 -10.31
C LYS A 287 -4.05 65.29 -10.85
N ILE A 288 -5.09 65.07 -11.65
CA ILE A 288 -5.90 66.14 -12.24
C ILE A 288 -6.54 66.99 -11.13
N ARG A 289 -7.15 66.34 -10.12
CA ARG A 289 -7.81 67.05 -9.02
C ARG A 289 -6.84 67.84 -8.14
N ILE A 290 -5.63 67.32 -7.89
CA ILE A 290 -4.55 68.02 -7.19
C ILE A 290 -4.09 69.24 -8.00
N GLU A 291 -3.87 69.10 -9.30
CA GLU A 291 -3.48 70.22 -10.17
C GLU A 291 -4.54 71.32 -10.21
N ASP A 292 -5.81 71.00 -10.40
CA ASP A 292 -6.88 72.02 -10.44
C ASP A 292 -7.09 72.69 -9.08
N THR A 293 -7.00 71.95 -7.97
CA THR A 293 -7.05 72.53 -6.62
C THR A 293 -5.87 73.46 -6.36
N ARG A 294 -4.67 73.13 -6.87
CA ARG A 294 -3.48 74.00 -6.80
C ARG A 294 -3.63 75.24 -7.66
N ARG A 295 -4.06 75.11 -8.93
CA ARG A 295 -4.33 76.26 -9.83
C ARG A 295 -5.34 77.22 -9.22
N ALA A 296 -6.37 76.71 -8.55
CA ALA A 296 -7.36 77.50 -7.82
C ALA A 296 -6.77 78.19 -6.58
N LYS A 297 -6.00 77.48 -5.74
CA LYS A 297 -5.26 78.06 -4.61
C LYS A 297 -4.34 79.21 -5.06
N ASP A 298 -3.51 78.96 -6.06
CA ASP A 298 -2.52 79.93 -6.55
C ASP A 298 -3.20 81.18 -7.15
N LYS A 299 -4.44 81.05 -7.66
CA LYS A 299 -5.25 82.19 -8.11
C LYS A 299 -5.77 83.00 -6.92
N LEU A 300 -6.34 82.34 -5.91
CA LEU A 300 -6.81 83.00 -4.69
C LEU A 300 -5.66 83.70 -3.95
N GLU A 301 -4.47 83.10 -3.89
CA GLU A 301 -3.27 83.71 -3.29
C GLU A 301 -2.79 84.95 -4.05
N ARG A 302 -2.92 84.99 -5.39
CA ARG A 302 -2.65 86.22 -6.17
C ARG A 302 -3.70 87.31 -5.89
N GLU A 303 -4.98 86.98 -5.96
CA GLU A 303 -6.08 87.91 -5.68
C GLU A 303 -6.02 88.48 -4.26
N HIS A 304 -5.60 87.63 -3.31
CA HIS A 304 -5.35 88.01 -1.91
C HIS A 304 -4.10 88.88 -1.74
N TYR A 305 -3.02 88.62 -2.48
CA TYR A 305 -1.83 89.48 -2.48
C TYR A 305 -2.14 90.86 -3.07
N GLU A 306 -2.82 90.92 -4.22
CA GLU A 306 -3.28 92.16 -4.85
C GLU A 306 -4.19 92.97 -3.90
N LEU A 307 -5.13 92.31 -3.22
CA LEU A 307 -5.99 92.96 -2.24
C LEU A 307 -5.24 93.40 -0.98
N LYS A 308 -4.21 92.66 -0.53
CA LYS A 308 -3.32 93.12 0.55
C LYS A 308 -2.52 94.36 0.16
N VAL A 309 -2.05 94.46 -1.09
CA VAL A 309 -1.41 95.68 -1.60
C VAL A 309 -2.40 96.84 -1.65
N ALA A 310 -3.64 96.63 -2.10
CA ALA A 310 -4.69 97.65 -2.11
C ALA A 310 -5.04 98.15 -0.69
N VAL A 311 -5.28 97.24 0.27
CA VAL A 311 -5.53 97.62 1.68
C VAL A 311 -4.34 98.36 2.29
N SER A 312 -3.11 97.99 1.93
CA SER A 312 -1.90 98.69 2.40
C SER A 312 -1.79 100.11 1.82
N ALA A 313 -2.23 100.31 0.58
CA ALA A 313 -2.30 101.63 -0.05
C ALA A 313 -3.40 102.52 0.57
N ASP A 314 -4.60 101.99 0.79
CA ASP A 314 -5.71 102.72 1.43
C ASP A 314 -5.37 103.12 2.88
N VAL A 315 -4.75 102.22 3.65
CA VAL A 315 -4.28 102.52 5.02
C VAL A 315 -3.13 103.53 4.98
N GLY A 316 -2.23 103.45 3.99
CA GLY A 316 -1.17 104.45 3.77
C GLY A 316 -1.70 105.85 3.46
N MET A 317 -2.72 105.93 2.59
CA MET A 317 -3.42 107.18 2.25
C MET A 317 -4.11 107.76 3.50
N GLY A 318 -4.88 106.95 4.23
CA GLY A 318 -5.55 107.38 5.47
C GLY A 318 -4.57 107.83 6.56
N LEU A 319 -3.37 107.23 6.65
CA LEU A 319 -2.29 107.68 7.53
C LEU A 319 -1.64 108.99 7.05
N MET A 320 -1.60 109.29 5.75
CA MET A 320 -1.15 110.59 5.25
C MET A 320 -2.20 111.69 5.52
N GLU A 321 -3.48 111.43 5.24
CA GLU A 321 -4.56 112.39 5.53
C GLU A 321 -4.70 112.70 7.03
N THR A 322 -4.62 111.68 7.89
CA THR A 322 -4.66 111.88 9.35
C THR A 322 -3.42 112.58 9.88
N ASN A 323 -2.21 112.30 9.36
CA ASN A 323 -1.02 113.08 9.72
C ASN A 323 -1.14 114.55 9.28
N HIS A 324 -1.68 114.81 8.08
CA HIS A 324 -1.88 116.18 7.60
C HIS A 324 -2.85 116.94 8.52
N HIS A 325 -3.96 116.32 8.93
CA HIS A 325 -4.94 116.94 9.81
C HIS A 325 -4.52 117.04 11.28
N PHE A 326 -3.60 116.18 11.74
CA PHE A 326 -3.01 116.28 13.09
C PHE A 326 -1.94 117.38 13.14
N SER A 327 -1.16 117.54 12.05
CA SER A 327 -0.16 118.60 11.90
C SER A 327 -0.77 120.02 11.88
N GLU A 328 -2.04 120.19 11.51
CA GLU A 328 -2.74 121.48 11.55
C GLU A 328 -3.28 121.86 12.94
N LYS A 329 -3.42 120.91 13.87
CA LYS A 329 -4.13 121.12 15.15
C LYS A 329 -3.27 121.15 16.40
N HIS A 330 -2.05 120.61 16.35
CA HIS A 330 -1.11 120.66 17.47
C HIS A 330 0.27 121.19 17.06
N GLY A 331 0.36 122.51 16.92
CA GLY A 331 1.65 123.20 16.85
C GLY A 331 2.43 123.06 18.16
N VAL A 332 3.68 122.58 18.06
CA VAL A 332 4.71 122.56 19.12
C VAL A 332 4.42 121.65 20.33
N PHE A 333 4.62 120.33 20.18
CA PHE A 333 5.54 119.51 21.02
C PHE A 333 5.46 118.01 20.68
N ALA A 334 6.41 117.45 19.90
CA ALA A 334 6.64 116.00 19.78
C ALA A 334 7.97 115.60 19.11
N ASP A 335 9.10 116.24 19.44
CA ASP A 335 10.44 115.75 19.03
C ASP A 335 10.80 114.46 19.79
N ARG A 336 10.20 113.32 19.39
CA ARG A 336 10.57 111.93 19.76
C ARG A 336 9.63 110.88 19.13
N PHE A 337 9.90 110.47 17.90
CA PHE A 337 10.00 109.05 17.50
C PHE A 337 10.54 108.91 16.06
N SER A 338 11.74 109.44 15.86
CA SER A 338 12.67 109.00 14.82
C SER A 338 13.96 108.59 15.54
N ILE A 339 14.78 107.74 14.91
CA ILE A 339 15.81 106.90 15.56
C ILE A 339 15.20 105.68 16.25
N PHE A 340 15.07 104.59 15.49
CA PHE A 340 15.96 103.47 15.76
C PHE A 340 16.89 103.28 14.56
N GLN A 341 18.15 102.99 14.82
CA GLN A 341 19.23 102.95 13.82
C GLN A 341 19.35 101.58 13.14
N GLY A 342 19.82 101.59 11.89
CA GLY A 342 20.79 100.58 11.42
C GLY A 342 22.18 101.25 11.29
N PRO A 343 23.22 100.58 10.74
CA PRO A 343 23.27 99.20 10.26
C PRO A 343 24.46 98.43 10.94
N CYS A 344 25.26 97.68 10.16
CA CYS A 344 26.58 97.08 10.51
C CYS A 344 26.58 95.84 11.44
N TYR A 345 27.64 95.02 11.53
CA TYR A 345 28.52 94.37 10.51
C TYR A 345 29.39 93.30 11.23
N SER A 346 29.87 92.27 10.52
CA SER A 346 31.13 91.53 10.77
C SER A 346 31.38 90.62 12.02
N ILE A 347 31.38 89.30 11.79
CA ILE A 347 32.57 88.39 11.88
C ILE A 347 33.24 88.06 13.26
N LYS A 348 33.09 86.79 13.71
CA LYS A 348 34.09 85.88 14.39
C LYS A 348 34.66 86.29 15.79
N ILE A 349 35.28 85.46 16.66
CA ILE A 349 35.63 84.01 16.68
C ILE A 349 35.86 83.46 18.13
N ASN A 350 35.58 82.16 18.38
CA ASN A 350 36.15 81.28 19.45
C ASN A 350 36.08 81.73 20.94
N LYS A 351 36.48 80.95 21.97
CA LYS A 351 36.47 79.48 22.33
C LYS A 351 36.79 79.43 23.84
N PHE A 352 36.47 78.33 24.52
CA PHE A 352 37.51 77.67 25.33
C PHE A 352 37.28 76.16 25.48
N THR A 353 38.26 75.40 25.02
CA THR A 353 38.45 73.96 25.25
C THR A 353 39.82 73.77 25.89
N PRO A 354 39.96 72.87 26.86
CA PRO A 354 41.20 72.09 26.98
C PRO A 354 40.94 70.60 27.32
N THR A 355 41.76 69.60 26.97
CA THR A 355 42.96 69.52 26.09
C THR A 355 43.20 68.04 25.67
N PRO A 356 44.07 67.74 24.67
CA PRO A 356 44.29 66.40 24.10
C PRO A 356 45.71 65.84 24.40
N THR A 357 46.27 65.06 23.45
CA THR A 357 47.65 64.48 23.27
C THR A 357 47.85 63.01 23.69
N ALA A 358 48.67 62.18 23.00
CA ALA A 358 49.21 62.21 21.61
C ALA A 358 49.85 60.84 21.22
N CYS A 359 50.14 60.66 19.91
CA CYS A 359 51.19 59.75 19.35
C CYS A 359 50.99 58.21 19.48
N ASP A 360 51.57 57.34 18.62
CA ASP A 360 52.53 57.56 17.51
C ASP A 360 52.55 56.44 16.41
N TYR A 361 53.16 56.77 15.25
CA TYR A 361 53.83 55.93 14.22
C TYR A 361 53.12 54.96 13.22
N MET A 362 53.47 55.18 11.93
CA MET A 362 53.81 54.27 10.79
C MET A 362 53.05 52.93 10.56
N GLN A 363 52.45 52.63 9.39
CA GLN A 363 52.91 52.55 7.96
C GLN A 363 53.39 51.16 7.47
N LEU A 364 52.71 50.67 6.42
CA LEU A 364 53.19 49.92 5.24
C LEU A 364 53.95 48.57 5.36
N ASP A 365 53.20 47.48 5.11
CA ASP A 365 53.32 46.59 3.92
C ASP A 365 54.58 45.69 3.66
N LYS A 366 54.36 44.58 2.92
CA LYS A 366 55.32 43.65 2.26
C LYS A 366 56.24 42.70 3.08
N SER A 367 55.65 41.57 3.47
CA SER A 367 55.99 40.19 2.99
C SER A 367 57.43 39.61 2.94
N ARG A 368 57.56 38.44 3.61
CA ARG A 368 58.25 37.17 3.20
C ARG A 368 59.80 37.05 3.27
N ILE A 369 60.27 35.79 3.10
CA ILE A 369 61.65 35.25 2.97
C ILE A 369 62.34 35.04 4.35
N THR A 370 62.19 33.88 5.02
CA THR A 370 62.97 32.58 4.94
C THR A 370 64.40 32.68 5.53
N ASP A 371 65.05 31.65 6.11
CA ASP A 371 64.85 30.17 6.07
C ASP A 371 65.52 29.43 7.27
N ALA A 372 65.62 28.08 7.19
CA ALA A 372 66.46 27.13 7.97
C ALA A 372 66.01 26.74 9.41
N MET A 373 65.53 25.48 9.64
CA MET A 373 66.29 24.23 9.92
C MET A 373 66.96 24.19 11.32
N CYS A 374 66.60 23.31 12.29
CA CYS A 374 66.81 21.85 12.37
C CYS A 374 66.26 21.32 13.74
N HIS A 375 65.91 20.05 14.04
CA HIS A 375 65.83 18.79 13.27
C HIS A 375 65.03 17.68 14.02
N GLY A 376 64.17 16.90 13.32
CA GLY A 376 63.71 15.53 13.71
C GLY A 376 62.71 15.38 14.88
N ARG A 377 62.00 14.25 15.09
CA ARG A 377 61.72 12.97 14.38
C ARG A 377 60.37 12.42 14.92
N ASN A 378 59.56 11.55 14.29
CA ASN A 378 59.60 10.88 12.98
C ASN A 378 58.17 10.45 12.55
N ASN A 379 58.02 10.20 11.24
CA ASN A 379 57.00 9.44 10.48
C ASN A 379 56.09 8.44 11.27
N THR A 380 54.77 8.32 11.04
CA THR A 380 53.99 8.05 9.78
C THR A 380 54.20 6.61 9.23
N ASN A 381 53.30 5.97 8.46
CA ASN A 381 52.19 6.50 7.65
C ASN A 381 51.07 5.47 7.31
N ILE A 382 49.95 5.99 6.76
CA ILE A 382 49.06 5.47 5.67
C ILE A 382 49.23 3.99 5.22
N ARG A 383 48.21 3.10 5.17
CA ARG A 383 46.84 3.12 4.54
C ARG A 383 46.88 2.72 3.04
N LEU A 384 45.75 2.19 2.50
CA LEU A 384 45.42 1.80 1.11
C LEU A 384 45.74 0.30 0.77
N LEU A 385 44.74 -0.54 0.43
CA LEU A 385 44.18 -0.90 -0.92
C LEU A 385 45.16 -1.73 -1.78
N HIS A 386 44.80 -2.84 -2.48
CA HIS A 386 43.60 -3.10 -3.30
C HIS A 386 43.30 -4.62 -3.54
N ASN A 387 42.02 -4.98 -3.66
CA ASN A 387 41.34 -5.90 -4.61
C ASN A 387 41.88 -7.28 -5.12
N VAL A 388 40.98 -8.28 -4.99
CA VAL A 388 40.43 -9.20 -6.05
C VAL A 388 41.14 -10.52 -6.44
N SER A 389 40.36 -11.61 -6.34
CA SER A 389 40.49 -12.95 -6.99
C SER A 389 41.72 -13.83 -6.63
N GLU A 390 41.70 -15.16 -6.68
CA GLU A 390 40.65 -16.15 -7.04
C GLU A 390 40.94 -17.56 -6.43
N VAL A 391 40.04 -18.53 -6.67
CA VAL A 391 40.32 -19.99 -6.85
C VAL A 391 40.88 -20.85 -5.68
N ILE A 392 40.04 -21.81 -5.25
CA ILE A 392 40.29 -23.24 -4.91
C ILE A 392 41.54 -23.63 -4.09
N GLY A 393 41.37 -24.36 -2.96
CA GLY A 393 42.47 -25.17 -2.41
C GLY A 393 42.29 -25.87 -1.06
N HIS A 394 41.68 -27.06 -1.04
CA HIS A 394 42.08 -28.23 -0.23
C HIS A 394 42.84 -28.05 1.11
N ILE A 395 42.15 -28.22 2.26
CA ILE A 395 42.24 -29.45 3.12
C ILE A 395 41.42 -29.26 4.41
N ALA A 396 40.39 -30.09 4.57
CA ALA A 396 39.83 -30.46 5.87
C ALA A 396 39.95 -31.99 6.01
N LYS A 397 40.62 -32.48 7.05
CA LYS A 397 40.97 -33.90 7.18
C LYS A 397 39.85 -34.72 7.82
N LEU A 398 39.56 -35.86 7.19
CA LEU A 398 39.33 -37.16 7.84
C LEU A 398 38.53 -37.16 9.16
N LYS A 399 37.20 -37.32 9.05
CA LYS A 399 36.54 -38.38 9.84
C LYS A 399 36.17 -39.53 8.90
N ARG A 400 36.17 -40.74 9.46
CA ARG A 400 36.24 -42.00 8.71
C ARG A 400 34.86 -42.48 8.25
N ASN A 401 34.91 -43.39 7.28
CA ASN A 401 34.05 -44.55 7.03
C ASN A 401 32.95 -44.79 8.09
N ASP A 402 31.77 -45.29 7.73
CA ASP A 402 31.63 -46.45 6.83
C ASP A 402 30.22 -46.65 6.23
N LYS A 403 30.11 -47.61 5.31
CA LYS A 403 28.90 -48.28 4.78
C LYS A 403 28.03 -47.50 3.79
N ASN A 404 28.28 -47.76 2.51
CA ASN A 404 27.24 -47.78 1.48
C ASN A 404 26.10 -48.73 1.91
N SER A 405 24.85 -48.32 1.71
CA SER A 405 23.70 -49.23 1.71
C SER A 405 23.25 -49.45 0.26
N ILE A 406 23.38 -50.69 -0.23
CA ILE A 406 22.90 -51.08 -1.56
C ILE A 406 21.37 -51.11 -1.50
N THR A 407 20.70 -50.31 -2.33
CA THR A 407 19.24 -50.39 -2.50
C THR A 407 18.88 -51.62 -3.31
N CYS A 408 18.29 -52.62 -2.65
CA CYS A 408 17.99 -53.92 -3.23
C CYS A 408 16.72 -53.88 -4.11
N ASP A 409 16.89 -53.76 -5.42
CA ASP A 409 15.78 -53.90 -6.38
C ASP A 409 15.10 -55.29 -6.26
N ALA A 410 13.76 -55.29 -6.22
CA ALA A 410 12.99 -56.52 -6.07
C ALA A 410 13.01 -57.40 -7.34
N SER A 411 13.18 -56.78 -8.51
CA SER A 411 13.19 -57.41 -9.84
C SER A 411 14.28 -58.48 -10.02
N GLY A 412 15.47 -58.25 -9.46
CA GLY A 412 16.62 -59.16 -9.61
C GLY A 412 16.41 -60.58 -9.03
N ARG A 413 15.45 -60.75 -8.11
CA ARG A 413 15.10 -62.07 -7.56
C ARG A 413 14.20 -62.89 -8.49
N GLU A 414 13.34 -62.25 -9.30
CA GLU A 414 12.49 -62.96 -10.27
C GLU A 414 13.31 -63.49 -11.45
N GLU A 415 14.25 -62.69 -11.97
CA GLU A 415 15.24 -63.15 -12.94
C GLU A 415 16.09 -64.31 -12.40
N SER A 416 16.48 -64.28 -11.13
CA SER A 416 17.25 -65.37 -10.51
C SER A 416 16.47 -66.69 -10.49
N TYR A 417 15.18 -66.65 -10.12
CA TYR A 417 14.31 -67.84 -10.16
C TYR A 417 14.00 -68.29 -11.60
N MET A 418 13.75 -67.37 -12.53
CA MET A 418 13.52 -67.71 -13.95
C MET A 418 14.76 -68.30 -14.62
N ARG A 419 15.96 -67.77 -14.33
CA ARG A 419 17.23 -68.31 -14.83
C ARG A 419 17.53 -69.68 -14.22
N LEU A 420 17.26 -69.88 -12.92
CA LEU A 420 17.33 -71.21 -12.28
C LEU A 420 16.32 -72.18 -12.92
N TRP A 421 15.06 -71.79 -13.13
CA TRP A 421 14.04 -72.63 -13.74
C TRP A 421 14.37 -72.97 -15.20
N ALA A 422 14.89 -72.02 -15.99
CA ALA A 422 15.37 -72.23 -17.35
C ALA A 422 16.72 -72.98 -17.43
N HIS A 423 17.46 -73.11 -16.32
CA HIS A 423 18.63 -73.97 -16.20
C HIS A 423 18.22 -75.40 -15.80
N TRP A 424 17.28 -75.54 -14.86
CA TRP A 424 16.68 -76.81 -14.44
C TRP A 424 15.96 -77.48 -15.62
N ARG A 425 15.12 -76.72 -16.34
CA ARG A 425 14.42 -77.16 -17.57
C ARG A 425 15.38 -77.52 -18.73
N ARG A 426 16.64 -77.09 -18.70
CA ARG A 426 17.69 -77.52 -19.64
C ARG A 426 18.48 -78.74 -19.17
N LEU A 427 18.67 -78.91 -17.86
CA LEU A 427 19.27 -80.12 -17.27
C LEU A 427 18.33 -81.34 -17.44
N GLU A 428 17.03 -81.14 -17.24
CA GLU A 428 16.05 -82.23 -17.26
C GLU A 428 15.87 -82.85 -18.66
N VAL A 429 16.00 -82.06 -19.74
CA VAL A 429 15.90 -82.56 -21.13
C VAL A 429 17.01 -83.57 -21.47
N HIS A 430 18.21 -83.40 -20.92
CA HIS A 430 19.32 -84.34 -21.14
C HIS A 430 19.28 -85.60 -20.27
N ARG A 431 18.46 -85.65 -19.20
CA ARG A 431 18.27 -86.85 -18.36
C ARG A 431 16.95 -87.58 -18.61
N GLY A 432 15.88 -86.86 -18.94
CA GLY A 432 14.56 -87.43 -19.18
C GLY A 432 14.50 -88.42 -20.35
N LEU A 433 15.30 -88.20 -21.41
CA LEU A 433 15.33 -89.05 -22.60
C LEU A 433 15.83 -90.48 -22.35
N GLN A 434 16.58 -90.75 -21.26
CA GLN A 434 17.02 -92.11 -20.90
C GLN A 434 15.99 -92.87 -20.04
N TYR A 435 15.05 -92.19 -19.39
CA TYR A 435 14.01 -92.82 -18.56
C TYR A 435 12.70 -93.14 -19.29
N LEU A 436 12.49 -92.60 -20.51
CA LEU A 436 11.25 -92.77 -21.27
C LEU A 436 11.04 -94.18 -21.86
N HIS A 437 12.01 -95.09 -21.78
CA HIS A 437 11.91 -96.46 -22.30
C HIS A 437 11.29 -97.48 -21.31
N TRP A 438 11.09 -97.09 -20.04
CA TRP A 438 10.55 -97.97 -18.98
C TRP A 438 9.39 -97.32 -18.22
N LEU A 439 8.46 -96.70 -18.94
CA LEU A 439 7.17 -96.25 -18.40
C LEU A 439 6.03 -96.92 -19.17
N THR A 440 5.15 -97.61 -18.45
CA THR A 440 3.92 -98.14 -19.03
C THR A 440 2.96 -96.99 -19.39
N VAL A 441 2.06 -97.22 -20.35
CA VAL A 441 1.10 -96.19 -20.81
C VAL A 441 0.31 -95.53 -19.64
N PRO A 442 -0.13 -96.26 -18.59
CA PRO A 442 -0.74 -95.65 -17.40
C PRO A 442 0.16 -94.63 -16.68
N GLU A 443 1.46 -94.86 -16.57
CA GLU A 443 2.39 -93.97 -15.84
C GLU A 443 2.68 -92.69 -16.61
N MET A 444 2.82 -92.77 -17.95
CA MET A 444 2.87 -91.57 -18.79
C MET A 444 1.56 -90.78 -18.69
N GLN A 445 0.41 -91.46 -18.70
CA GLN A 445 -0.87 -90.79 -18.49
C GLN A 445 -1.05 -90.22 -17.08
N TYR A 446 -0.41 -90.78 -16.06
CA TYR A 446 -0.41 -90.25 -14.70
C TYR A 446 0.40 -88.95 -14.64
N ARG A 447 1.66 -88.98 -15.10
CA ARG A 447 2.52 -87.78 -15.16
C ARG A 447 1.93 -86.67 -16.04
N VAL A 448 1.28 -86.98 -17.15
CA VAL A 448 0.59 -85.98 -17.98
C VAL A 448 -0.64 -85.37 -17.30
N ARG A 449 -1.31 -86.08 -16.37
CA ARG A 449 -2.40 -85.52 -15.55
C ARG A 449 -1.85 -84.66 -14.41
N GLU A 450 -0.81 -85.14 -13.74
CA GLU A 450 -0.05 -84.42 -12.71
C GLU A 450 0.47 -83.07 -13.26
N TRP A 451 1.18 -83.07 -14.39
CA TRP A 451 1.67 -81.85 -15.05
C TRP A 451 0.55 -80.87 -15.43
N LYS A 452 -0.65 -81.36 -15.79
CA LYS A 452 -1.81 -80.49 -16.05
C LYS A 452 -2.35 -79.85 -14.77
N ILE A 453 -2.47 -80.61 -13.68
CA ILE A 453 -2.90 -80.10 -12.37
C ILE A 453 -1.89 -79.06 -11.86
N THR A 454 -0.60 -79.37 -11.89
CA THR A 454 0.47 -78.45 -11.51
C THR A 454 0.52 -77.21 -12.41
N GLY A 455 0.21 -77.34 -13.70
CA GLY A 455 0.06 -76.21 -14.63
C GLY A 455 -1.08 -75.27 -14.26
N TYR A 456 -2.29 -75.81 -14.03
CA TYR A 456 -3.43 -74.99 -13.58
C TYR A 456 -3.19 -74.38 -12.18
N TYR A 457 -2.51 -75.10 -11.28
CA TYR A 457 -2.11 -74.55 -9.98
C TYR A 457 -1.17 -73.36 -10.14
N LEU A 458 -0.07 -73.53 -10.89
CA LEU A 458 0.95 -72.49 -11.08
C LEU A 458 0.36 -71.26 -11.78
N GLY A 459 -0.49 -71.45 -12.81
CA GLY A 459 -1.23 -70.36 -13.45
C GLY A 459 -2.13 -69.61 -12.47
N THR A 460 -2.86 -70.33 -11.61
CA THR A 460 -3.73 -69.71 -10.59
C THR A 460 -2.91 -68.92 -9.55
N VAL A 461 -1.81 -69.48 -9.05
CA VAL A 461 -0.90 -68.82 -8.10
C VAL A 461 -0.27 -67.57 -8.73
N HIS A 462 0.09 -67.61 -10.02
CA HIS A 462 0.56 -66.43 -10.74
C HIS A 462 -0.54 -65.35 -10.79
N LYS A 463 -1.79 -65.68 -11.16
CA LYS A 463 -2.88 -64.70 -11.17
C LYS A 463 -3.16 -64.08 -9.79
N VAL A 464 -3.15 -64.87 -8.73
CA VAL A 464 -3.30 -64.33 -7.36
C VAL A 464 -2.14 -63.37 -7.02
N ASN A 465 -0.90 -63.71 -7.35
CA ASN A 465 0.24 -62.81 -7.17
C ASN A 465 0.12 -61.53 -8.01
N ASP A 466 -0.35 -61.61 -9.26
CA ASP A 466 -0.55 -60.46 -10.15
C ASP A 466 -1.69 -59.54 -9.67
N MET A 467 -2.74 -60.12 -9.06
CA MET A 467 -3.81 -59.38 -8.38
C MET A 467 -3.30 -58.71 -7.10
N MET A 468 -2.47 -59.36 -6.28
CA MET A 468 -1.84 -58.74 -5.11
C MET A 468 -0.90 -57.57 -5.50
N ARG A 469 -0.19 -57.69 -6.63
CA ARG A 469 0.57 -56.58 -7.22
C ARG A 469 -0.35 -55.45 -7.70
N ASN A 470 -1.55 -55.74 -8.20
CA ASN A 470 -2.52 -54.71 -8.57
C ASN A 470 -3.17 -54.02 -7.36
N ILE A 471 -3.52 -54.75 -6.30
CA ILE A 471 -4.00 -54.19 -5.03
C ILE A 471 -3.01 -53.14 -4.51
N THR A 472 -1.73 -53.48 -4.41
CA THR A 472 -0.69 -52.56 -3.94
C THR A 472 -0.41 -51.38 -4.89
N LYS A 473 -0.64 -51.52 -6.20
CA LYS A 473 -0.68 -50.38 -7.14
C LYS A 473 -1.90 -49.47 -6.90
N LEU A 474 -3.08 -50.04 -6.64
CA LEU A 474 -4.32 -49.29 -6.42
C LEU A 474 -4.31 -48.55 -5.08
N GLU A 475 -3.89 -49.19 -3.99
CA GLU A 475 -3.68 -48.56 -2.68
C GLU A 475 -2.75 -47.34 -2.79
N LYS A 476 -1.65 -47.48 -3.53
CA LYS A 476 -0.73 -46.38 -3.83
C LYS A 476 -1.39 -45.28 -4.67
N ALA A 477 -2.13 -45.63 -5.71
CA ALA A 477 -2.80 -44.67 -6.58
C ALA A 477 -3.90 -43.87 -5.84
N ILE A 478 -4.66 -44.52 -4.95
CA ILE A 478 -5.66 -43.88 -4.09
C ILE A 478 -4.99 -42.86 -3.17
N ALA A 479 -3.93 -43.25 -2.45
CA ALA A 479 -3.19 -42.34 -1.58
C ALA A 479 -2.58 -41.15 -2.35
N GLU A 480 -2.13 -41.36 -3.59
CA GLU A 480 -1.68 -40.29 -4.47
C GLU A 480 -2.83 -39.33 -4.85
N LYS A 481 -4.04 -39.84 -5.15
CA LYS A 481 -5.21 -38.99 -5.47
C LYS A 481 -5.75 -38.24 -4.24
N GLU A 482 -5.69 -38.85 -3.06
CA GLU A 482 -5.97 -38.19 -1.79
C GLU A 482 -4.96 -37.06 -1.49
N GLY A 483 -3.69 -37.23 -1.88
CA GLY A 483 -2.66 -36.17 -1.85
C GLY A 483 -3.00 -34.98 -2.75
N PHE A 484 -3.37 -35.22 -4.01
CA PHE A 484 -3.85 -34.16 -4.92
C PHE A 484 -5.15 -33.50 -4.41
N MET A 485 -6.06 -34.26 -3.81
CA MET A 485 -7.30 -33.71 -3.25
C MET A 485 -7.02 -32.85 -2.00
N SER A 486 -6.05 -33.24 -1.19
CA SER A 486 -5.54 -32.44 -0.06
C SER A 486 -4.91 -31.13 -0.54
N LEU A 487 -4.17 -31.16 -1.65
CA LEU A 487 -3.62 -29.94 -2.29
C LEU A 487 -4.75 -29.00 -2.74
N ALA A 488 -5.73 -29.51 -3.49
CA ALA A 488 -6.83 -28.70 -4.02
C ALA A 488 -7.70 -28.11 -2.90
N HIS A 489 -8.05 -28.91 -1.88
CA HIS A 489 -8.74 -28.42 -0.68
C HIS A 489 -7.94 -27.36 0.08
N THR A 490 -6.63 -27.53 0.24
CA THR A 490 -5.77 -26.54 0.93
C THR A 490 -5.68 -25.25 0.13
N ARG A 491 -5.59 -25.31 -1.21
CA ARG A 491 -5.60 -24.14 -2.10
C ARG A 491 -6.93 -23.37 -2.03
N LEU A 492 -8.07 -24.08 -2.05
CA LEU A 492 -9.39 -23.46 -1.85
C LEU A 492 -9.52 -22.83 -0.45
N GLY A 493 -9.10 -23.55 0.60
CA GLY A 493 -9.11 -23.06 1.98
C GLY A 493 -8.25 -21.80 2.18
N ASN A 494 -7.07 -21.72 1.54
CA ASN A 494 -6.26 -20.52 1.54
C ASN A 494 -6.97 -19.37 0.80
N ARG A 495 -7.50 -19.63 -0.40
CA ARG A 495 -8.18 -18.63 -1.26
C ARG A 495 -9.52 -18.14 -0.70
N ALA A 496 -10.11 -18.85 0.26
CA ALA A 496 -11.24 -18.39 1.07
C ALA A 496 -10.89 -17.20 1.99
N HIS A 497 -9.60 -16.89 2.21
CA HIS A 497 -9.13 -15.78 3.05
C HIS A 497 -8.75 -14.51 2.24
N ARG A 498 -9.10 -14.44 0.94
CA ARG A 498 -8.89 -13.24 0.12
C ARG A 498 -9.77 -12.08 0.63
N PRO A 499 -9.28 -10.82 0.68
CA PRO A 499 -10.03 -9.72 1.29
C PRO A 499 -11.02 -9.05 0.31
N GLU A 500 -12.20 -8.71 0.83
CA GLU A 500 -13.18 -7.82 0.18
C GLU A 500 -13.48 -8.25 -1.27
N MET A 501 -13.28 -7.37 -2.26
CA MET A 501 -13.53 -7.65 -3.68
C MET A 501 -12.64 -8.76 -4.25
N GLU A 502 -11.48 -9.05 -3.65
CA GLU A 502 -10.59 -10.14 -4.10
C GLU A 502 -11.12 -11.53 -3.73
N LEU A 503 -12.17 -11.64 -2.92
CA LEU A 503 -12.92 -12.87 -2.68
C LEU A 503 -13.91 -13.16 -3.84
N CYS A 504 -13.42 -13.02 -5.07
CA CYS A 504 -14.19 -13.20 -6.30
C CYS A 504 -14.14 -14.63 -6.84
N ARG A 505 -15.27 -15.09 -7.39
CA ARG A 505 -15.37 -16.35 -8.12
C ARG A 505 -14.68 -16.21 -9.47
N ASP A 506 -13.53 -16.84 -9.62
CA ASP A 506 -12.68 -16.76 -10.81
C ASP A 506 -12.36 -18.16 -11.38
N GLU A 507 -11.65 -18.18 -12.51
CA GLU A 507 -11.23 -19.40 -13.21
C GLU A 507 -10.42 -20.37 -12.33
N VAL A 508 -9.58 -19.86 -11.41
CA VAL A 508 -8.77 -20.70 -10.52
C VAL A 508 -9.68 -21.44 -9.53
N GLU A 509 -10.63 -20.73 -8.94
CA GLU A 509 -11.57 -21.30 -7.99
C GLU A 509 -12.54 -22.28 -8.66
N ALA A 510 -13.02 -21.96 -9.87
CA ALA A 510 -13.85 -22.86 -10.68
C ALA A 510 -13.10 -24.16 -11.04
N LYS A 511 -11.84 -24.05 -11.48
CA LYS A 511 -11.01 -25.22 -11.84
C LYS A 511 -10.62 -26.07 -10.63
N LEU A 512 -10.31 -25.46 -9.48
CA LEU A 512 -10.07 -26.19 -8.22
C LEU A 512 -11.31 -26.95 -7.74
N VAL A 513 -12.51 -26.38 -7.85
CA VAL A 513 -13.77 -27.07 -7.49
C VAL A 513 -14.03 -28.26 -8.44
N ALA A 514 -13.80 -28.09 -9.74
CA ALA A 514 -13.89 -29.19 -10.71
C ALA A 514 -12.85 -30.30 -10.45
N GLU A 515 -11.61 -29.91 -10.14
CA GLU A 515 -10.52 -30.84 -9.78
C GLU A 515 -10.88 -31.67 -8.54
N VAL A 516 -11.41 -31.06 -7.47
CA VAL A 516 -11.88 -31.77 -6.27
C VAL A 516 -12.99 -32.77 -6.61
N GLN A 517 -13.99 -32.37 -7.40
CA GLN A 517 -15.10 -33.26 -7.79
C GLN A 517 -14.60 -34.46 -8.61
N GLN A 518 -13.69 -34.23 -9.56
CA GLN A 518 -13.16 -35.28 -10.42
C GLN A 518 -12.16 -36.19 -9.67
N LEU A 519 -11.37 -35.66 -8.75
CA LEU A 519 -10.54 -36.46 -7.85
C LEU A 519 -11.40 -37.35 -6.93
N GLY A 520 -12.56 -36.85 -6.47
CA GLY A 520 -13.53 -37.67 -5.73
C GLY A 520 -14.02 -38.86 -6.54
N GLN A 521 -14.46 -38.62 -7.78
CA GLN A 521 -14.88 -39.67 -8.71
C GLN A 521 -13.75 -40.67 -9.01
N ASN A 522 -12.53 -40.18 -9.24
CA ASN A 522 -11.34 -41.01 -9.47
C ASN A 522 -11.03 -41.91 -8.25
N VAL A 523 -11.09 -41.37 -7.03
CA VAL A 523 -10.88 -42.13 -5.78
C VAL A 523 -11.95 -43.20 -5.61
N THR A 524 -13.24 -42.90 -5.82
CA THR A 524 -14.32 -43.88 -5.74
C THR A 524 -14.13 -45.02 -6.76
N ALA A 525 -13.83 -44.72 -8.03
CA ALA A 525 -13.61 -45.75 -9.04
C ALA A 525 -12.39 -46.65 -8.73
N LEU A 526 -11.32 -46.09 -8.17
CA LEU A 526 -10.16 -46.86 -7.71
C LEU A 526 -10.48 -47.74 -6.48
N GLN A 527 -11.32 -47.24 -5.56
CA GLN A 527 -11.80 -47.99 -4.40
C GLN A 527 -12.76 -49.13 -4.79
N GLU A 528 -13.60 -48.93 -5.79
CA GLU A 528 -14.48 -49.98 -6.37
C GLU A 528 -13.64 -51.09 -7.03
N MET A 529 -12.67 -50.74 -7.90
CA MET A 529 -11.75 -51.72 -8.49
C MET A 529 -10.92 -52.47 -7.45
N LEU A 530 -10.50 -51.79 -6.37
CA LEU A 530 -9.81 -52.41 -5.25
C LEU A 530 -10.71 -53.40 -4.49
N ALA A 531 -11.98 -53.06 -4.27
CA ALA A 531 -12.96 -53.92 -3.64
C ALA A 531 -13.25 -55.18 -4.49
N GLU A 532 -13.42 -55.04 -5.81
CA GLU A 532 -13.61 -56.17 -6.73
C GLU A 532 -12.41 -57.12 -6.73
N LEU A 533 -11.18 -56.59 -6.80
CA LEU A 533 -9.96 -57.41 -6.73
C LEU A 533 -9.82 -58.13 -5.39
N ILE A 534 -10.11 -57.45 -4.27
CA ILE A 534 -10.11 -58.07 -2.93
C ILE A 534 -11.19 -59.16 -2.83
N GLN A 535 -12.38 -58.94 -3.38
CA GLN A 535 -13.46 -59.93 -3.38
C GLN A 535 -13.11 -61.15 -4.25
N ALA A 536 -12.46 -60.93 -5.40
CA ALA A 536 -11.98 -62.02 -6.25
C ALA A 536 -10.83 -62.82 -5.60
N ILE A 537 -9.88 -62.20 -4.89
CA ILE A 537 -8.89 -62.95 -4.08
C ILE A 537 -9.57 -63.74 -2.96
N ARG A 538 -10.53 -63.14 -2.23
CA ARG A 538 -11.31 -63.87 -1.21
C ARG A 538 -12.06 -65.07 -1.82
N PHE A 539 -12.52 -64.98 -3.07
CA PHE A 539 -13.10 -66.11 -3.77
C PHE A 539 -12.06 -67.22 -4.05
N TYR A 540 -10.81 -66.88 -4.39
CA TYR A 540 -9.71 -67.87 -4.51
C TYR A 540 -9.30 -68.54 -3.18
N ASP A 541 -9.50 -67.87 -2.04
CA ASP A 541 -9.32 -68.46 -0.71
C ASP A 541 -10.50 -69.35 -0.29
N ASP A 542 -11.74 -68.86 -0.46
CA ASP A 542 -12.98 -69.48 0.03
C ASP A 542 -13.49 -70.62 -0.86
N HIS A 543 -13.37 -70.47 -2.19
CA HIS A 543 -13.07 -71.64 -3.03
C HIS A 543 -11.64 -72.07 -2.75
N ARG A 544 -11.48 -72.74 -1.60
CA ARG A 544 -10.41 -73.63 -1.15
C ARG A 544 -9.45 -74.07 -2.26
N THR A 545 -8.70 -73.20 -2.91
CA THR A 545 -7.87 -73.60 -4.05
C THR A 545 -6.58 -74.16 -3.49
N TYR A 546 -6.06 -73.47 -2.48
CA TYR A 546 -5.08 -73.99 -1.54
C TYR A 546 -5.51 -75.30 -0.87
N TYR A 547 -6.79 -75.47 -0.48
CA TYR A 547 -7.26 -76.71 0.21
C TYR A 547 -7.75 -77.83 -0.73
N ILE A 548 -8.09 -77.54 -1.99
CA ILE A 548 -8.40 -78.52 -3.05
C ILE A 548 -7.09 -79.04 -3.62
N ILE A 549 -6.08 -78.18 -3.73
CA ILE A 549 -4.75 -78.56 -4.22
C ILE A 549 -3.91 -79.10 -3.06
N ILE A 550 -4.07 -78.66 -1.80
CA ILE A 550 -3.59 -79.44 -0.64
C ILE A 550 -4.41 -80.72 -0.46
N LYS A 551 -5.68 -80.84 -0.88
CA LYS A 551 -6.32 -82.17 -0.93
C LYS A 551 -5.73 -83.06 -2.03
N ILE A 552 -5.65 -82.58 -3.28
CA ILE A 552 -5.08 -83.36 -4.40
C ILE A 552 -3.59 -83.65 -4.14
N CYS A 553 -2.87 -82.74 -3.50
CA CYS A 553 -1.51 -82.96 -3.06
C CYS A 553 -1.44 -83.83 -1.80
N ASP A 554 -2.28 -83.76 -0.77
CA ASP A 554 -2.26 -84.69 0.38
C ASP A 554 -2.65 -86.12 -0.05
N ASP A 555 -3.60 -86.23 -0.99
CA ASP A 555 -3.91 -87.44 -1.76
C ASP A 555 -2.68 -87.96 -2.55
N MET A 556 -1.56 -87.20 -2.59
CA MET A 556 -0.23 -87.52 -3.15
C MET A 556 0.96 -87.32 -2.16
N GLN A 557 0.79 -86.70 -0.99
CA GLN A 557 1.83 -86.09 -0.13
C GLN A 557 1.69 -86.55 1.33
N HIS A 558 1.57 -87.86 1.51
CA HIS A 558 1.93 -88.52 2.77
C HIS A 558 3.46 -88.34 3.04
N THR A 559 3.93 -87.11 3.37
CA THR A 559 5.37 -86.72 3.34
C THR A 559 5.92 -85.77 4.44
N SER A 560 5.77 -84.43 4.35
CA SER A 560 6.93 -83.51 4.60
C SER A 560 6.71 -82.17 5.38
N CYS A 561 7.63 -81.19 5.20
CA CYS A 561 7.91 -80.01 6.06
C CYS A 561 7.74 -78.65 5.30
N ARG A 562 7.45 -77.45 5.88
CA ARG A 562 7.56 -76.82 7.24
C ARG A 562 8.84 -75.95 7.47
N LEU A 563 8.74 -74.92 8.33
CA LEU A 563 9.74 -73.95 8.91
C LEU A 563 9.87 -72.52 8.29
N ALA A 564 9.47 -71.43 9.02
CA ALA A 564 9.80 -69.97 8.76
C ALA A 564 9.25 -68.92 9.83
N GLY A 565 9.74 -67.64 9.88
CA GLY A 565 9.27 -66.43 10.67
C GLY A 565 10.34 -65.29 10.85
N ARG A 566 10.20 -64.05 11.44
CA ARG A 566 9.14 -63.07 11.88
C ARG A 566 9.75 -61.63 12.21
N CYS A 567 8.96 -60.57 12.56
CA CYS A 567 9.32 -59.09 12.62
C CYS A 567 8.50 -58.26 13.70
N VAL A 568 8.56 -56.93 14.07
CA VAL A 568 9.45 -55.68 14.02
C VAL A 568 8.77 -54.48 14.86
N SER A 569 9.43 -53.35 15.24
CA SER A 569 8.86 -52.17 16.01
C SER A 569 9.62 -50.77 15.95
N ALA A 570 9.05 -49.61 16.41
CA ALA A 570 9.65 -48.21 16.41
C ALA A 570 8.95 -47.07 17.26
N LEU A 571 9.50 -45.81 17.29
CA LEU A 571 9.01 -44.45 17.79
C LEU A 571 8.99 -44.12 19.33
N GLY A 572 8.84 -42.88 19.91
CA GLY A 572 8.70 -41.42 19.54
C GLY A 572 8.42 -40.53 20.83
N ASN A 573 8.14 -39.20 20.97
CA ASN A 573 8.26 -37.87 20.25
C ASN A 573 7.82 -36.61 21.15
N HIS A 574 8.13 -35.32 20.78
CA HIS A 574 7.39 -33.99 21.06
C HIS A 574 7.40 -33.28 22.49
N ILE A 575 7.13 -31.95 22.81
CA ILE A 575 7.20 -30.56 22.17
C ILE A 575 6.94 -29.29 23.14
N ILE A 576 7.65 -28.12 22.96
CA ILE A 576 7.40 -26.62 23.24
C ILE A 576 7.04 -26.15 24.74
N THR A 577 6.71 -24.91 25.29
CA THR A 577 6.17 -23.53 24.93
C THR A 577 6.28 -22.38 26.04
N THR A 578 6.17 -21.05 25.70
CA THR A 578 5.70 -19.80 26.48
C THR A 578 6.50 -19.17 27.69
N GLU A 579 6.45 -17.86 28.16
CA GLU A 579 6.04 -16.50 27.61
C GLU A 579 6.63 -15.17 28.30
N TRP A 580 5.87 -14.31 29.07
CA TRP A 580 6.09 -12.82 29.40
C TRP A 580 6.68 -12.42 30.80
N GLY A 581 6.84 -11.15 31.33
CA GLY A 581 6.31 -9.76 31.09
C GLY A 581 6.96 -8.56 31.92
N PRO A 582 6.33 -7.33 32.07
CA PRO A 582 7.02 -6.00 32.35
C PRO A 582 6.56 -5.06 33.55
N GLY A 583 7.22 -3.88 33.79
CA GLY A 583 6.90 -2.78 34.77
C GLY A 583 7.93 -1.58 34.85
N CYS A 584 7.65 -0.39 35.45
CA CYS A 584 8.46 0.89 35.34
C CYS A 584 8.42 1.80 36.64
N VAL A 585 8.97 3.03 36.92
CA VAL A 585 9.37 4.32 36.22
C VAL A 585 10.33 5.23 37.11
N LYS A 586 10.84 6.41 36.62
CA LYS A 586 11.52 7.63 37.27
C LYS A 586 13.06 7.77 37.08
N SER A 587 13.82 8.90 37.26
CA SER A 587 13.73 10.41 37.25
C SER A 587 15.18 11.02 37.52
N GLN A 588 15.65 12.30 37.56
CA GLN A 588 15.20 13.73 37.40
C GLN A 588 16.45 14.72 37.30
N GLN A 589 16.28 16.07 37.33
CA GLN A 589 17.25 17.20 37.63
C GLN A 589 18.25 17.72 36.52
N ASP A 590 18.70 19.00 36.40
CA ASP A 590 18.49 20.28 37.17
C ASP A 590 18.88 21.65 36.48
N ILE A 591 18.41 22.82 37.03
CA ILE A 591 18.97 24.25 37.02
C ILE A 591 18.87 25.22 35.77
N THR A 592 19.03 26.59 35.79
CA THR A 592 18.37 27.76 36.51
C THR A 592 19.08 29.18 36.31
N LEU A 593 18.36 30.36 36.38
CA LEU A 593 18.76 31.85 36.38
C LEU A 593 18.81 32.68 35.03
N CYS A 594 18.89 34.06 34.93
CA CYS A 594 18.27 35.29 35.59
C CYS A 594 18.71 36.69 34.95
N LEU A 595 18.18 37.86 35.43
CA LEU A 595 18.60 39.33 35.30
C LEU A 595 18.25 40.20 34.01
N THR A 596 17.35 41.25 33.94
CA THR A 596 17.19 42.69 34.45
C THR A 596 17.79 43.83 33.53
N PHE A 597 17.43 45.15 33.36
CA PHE A 597 16.51 46.27 33.84
C PHE A 597 16.62 47.52 32.82
N VAL A 598 16.10 48.79 32.78
CA VAL A 598 15.10 49.81 33.37
C VAL A 598 15.14 51.14 32.47
N GLU A 599 14.55 52.40 32.50
CA GLU A 599 13.63 53.32 33.29
C GLU A 599 12.93 54.51 32.42
N ARG A 600 12.68 55.77 32.90
CA ARG A 600 11.75 56.85 32.32
C ARG A 600 11.93 58.38 32.76
N GLY A 601 11.23 59.39 32.15
CA GLY A 601 10.85 60.73 32.75
C GLY A 601 10.41 61.96 31.85
N CYS A 602 9.62 62.98 32.35
CA CYS A 602 9.49 64.46 31.98
C CYS A 602 8.14 65.25 32.31
N PHE A 603 8.03 66.60 32.10
CA PHE A 603 7.11 67.61 32.79
C PHE A 603 6.48 68.83 31.95
N PRO A 604 5.60 69.76 32.51
CA PRO A 604 4.66 70.72 31.79
C PRO A 604 4.83 72.30 31.92
N ALA A 605 3.76 73.16 31.72
CA ALA A 605 3.80 74.62 31.31
C ALA A 605 2.76 75.67 31.94
N LEU A 606 2.72 76.97 31.47
CA LEU A 606 1.96 78.18 31.99
C LEU A 606 1.53 79.28 30.92
N THR A 607 0.66 80.30 31.21
CA THR A 607 0.08 81.33 30.23
C THR A 607 -0.46 82.72 30.77
N GLY A 608 -0.61 83.80 29.94
CA GLY A 608 -1.74 84.79 30.01
C GLY A 608 -1.67 86.35 29.70
N ARG A 609 -2.55 86.87 28.79
CA ARG A 609 -3.33 88.20 28.67
C ARG A 609 -2.75 89.63 28.36
N HIS A 610 -3.36 90.40 27.41
CA HIS A 610 -4.18 91.67 27.61
C HIS A 610 -4.90 92.31 26.35
N VAL A 611 -5.32 93.61 26.32
CA VAL A 611 -6.58 94.19 25.69
C VAL A 611 -6.41 95.48 24.79
N MET A 612 -7.49 96.02 24.16
CA MET A 612 -7.61 96.93 22.97
C MET A 612 -8.12 98.41 23.15
N GLY A 613 -8.13 99.23 22.06
CA GLY A 613 -9.00 100.43 21.87
C GLY A 613 -8.84 101.25 20.54
N GLY A 614 -9.91 101.94 20.05
CA GLY A 614 -9.87 102.99 18.97
C GLY A 614 -10.69 102.76 17.65
N VAL A 615 -11.33 103.80 17.05
CA VAL A 615 -12.20 103.72 15.83
C VAL A 615 -12.27 105.05 14.98
N PRO A 616 -11.97 105.10 13.65
CA PRO A 616 -11.93 106.36 12.83
C PRO A 616 -12.69 106.38 11.45
N ASP A 617 -13.39 107.48 11.10
CA ASP A 617 -14.20 107.79 9.87
C ASP A 617 -15.19 106.74 9.29
N ALA A 618 -16.40 107.15 8.89
CA ALA A 618 -17.49 106.27 8.46
C ALA A 618 -17.45 105.79 7.00
N ARG A 619 -17.01 106.60 6.03
CA ARG A 619 -17.00 106.18 4.60
C ARG A 619 -15.73 105.42 4.26
N ALA A 620 -14.57 105.88 4.74
CA ALA A 620 -13.33 105.12 4.65
C ALA A 620 -13.48 103.77 5.39
N GLN A 621 -14.15 103.73 6.56
CA GLN A 621 -14.50 102.47 7.21
C GLN A 621 -15.39 101.56 6.37
N ALA A 622 -16.38 102.08 5.62
CA ALA A 622 -17.26 101.22 4.85
C ALA A 622 -16.47 100.42 3.80
N SER A 623 -15.60 101.11 3.05
CA SER A 623 -14.68 100.49 2.09
C SER A 623 -13.64 99.60 2.76
N LEU A 624 -12.97 100.07 3.83
CA LEU A 624 -11.94 99.30 4.53
C LEU A 624 -12.52 98.05 5.21
N ARG A 625 -13.69 98.13 5.84
CA ARG A 625 -14.41 96.97 6.41
C ARG A 625 -14.87 96.00 5.33
N TYR A 626 -15.20 96.48 4.12
CA TYR A 626 -15.52 95.63 2.98
C TYR A 626 -14.26 94.89 2.49
N LEU A 627 -13.15 95.60 2.22
CA LEU A 627 -11.90 94.99 1.81
C LEU A 627 -11.36 94.00 2.86
N LEU A 628 -11.41 94.33 4.15
CA LEU A 628 -11.02 93.41 5.23
C LEU A 628 -11.92 92.16 5.29
N ARG A 629 -13.21 92.25 4.98
CA ARG A 629 -14.09 91.08 4.86
C ARG A 629 -13.72 90.21 3.67
N VAL A 630 -13.42 90.82 2.52
CA VAL A 630 -12.95 90.07 1.33
C VAL A 630 -11.58 89.44 1.59
N GLN A 631 -10.69 90.09 2.33
CA GLN A 631 -9.42 89.49 2.75
C GLN A 631 -9.65 88.25 3.61
N ILE A 632 -10.53 88.33 4.62
CA ILE A 632 -10.85 87.19 5.49
C ILE A 632 -11.47 86.05 4.69
N GLN A 633 -12.41 86.34 3.76
CA GLN A 633 -12.99 85.32 2.89
C GLN A 633 -11.93 84.64 1.99
N LEU A 634 -11.00 85.41 1.42
CA LEU A 634 -9.90 84.85 0.64
C LEU A 634 -8.94 84.01 1.51
N GLU A 635 -8.67 84.42 2.75
CA GLU A 635 -7.90 83.61 3.71
C GLU A 635 -8.63 82.30 4.07
N GLU A 636 -9.94 82.32 4.26
CA GLU A 636 -10.77 81.12 4.47
C GLU A 636 -10.78 80.20 3.23
N ASP A 637 -11.00 80.75 2.04
CA ASP A 637 -11.04 79.99 0.77
C ASP A 637 -9.68 79.36 0.43
N ILE A 638 -8.57 80.07 0.70
CA ILE A 638 -7.20 79.53 0.58
C ILE A 638 -6.99 78.38 1.56
N ASN A 639 -7.42 78.53 2.82
CA ASN A 639 -7.29 77.47 3.83
C ASN A 639 -8.10 76.22 3.47
N ILE A 640 -9.28 76.37 2.87
CA ILE A 640 -10.06 75.26 2.30
C ILE A 640 -9.25 74.53 1.22
N LYS A 641 -8.65 75.26 0.25
CA LYS A 641 -7.81 74.64 -0.80
C LYS A 641 -6.57 73.96 -0.24
N ILE A 642 -5.95 74.51 0.81
CA ILE A 642 -4.81 73.90 1.51
C ILE A 642 -5.22 72.59 2.19
N ASN A 643 -6.39 72.54 2.84
CA ASN A 643 -6.96 71.30 3.40
C ASN A 643 -7.20 70.24 2.32
N SER A 644 -7.85 70.61 1.21
CA SER A 644 -8.09 69.71 0.06
C SER A 644 -6.80 69.14 -0.53
N LEU A 645 -5.76 69.98 -0.72
CA LEU A 645 -4.45 69.53 -1.18
C LEU A 645 -3.75 68.63 -0.16
N LYS A 646 -3.81 68.96 1.13
CA LYS A 646 -3.20 68.14 2.20
C LYS A 646 -3.79 66.73 2.22
N ILE A 647 -5.10 66.62 2.04
CA ILE A 647 -5.84 65.34 1.99
C ILE A 647 -5.45 64.54 0.73
N ASP A 648 -5.55 65.13 -0.46
CA ASP A 648 -5.33 64.37 -1.70
C ASP A 648 -3.83 64.08 -1.94
N GLU A 649 -2.97 65.11 -1.94
CA GLU A 649 -1.56 65.00 -2.34
C GLU A 649 -0.68 64.34 -1.26
N VAL A 650 -0.96 64.59 0.02
CA VAL A 650 -0.12 64.08 1.11
C VAL A 650 -0.76 62.88 1.80
N ASP A 651 -2.01 62.94 2.22
CA ASP A 651 -2.59 61.83 3.01
C ASP A 651 -3.05 60.65 2.14
N CYS A 652 -3.72 60.90 1.00
CA CYS A 652 -4.20 59.84 0.10
C CYS A 652 -3.08 59.32 -0.80
N MET A 653 -2.38 60.18 -1.55
CA MET A 653 -1.37 59.71 -2.51
C MET A 653 -0.16 59.03 -1.85
N THR A 654 0.23 59.37 -0.62
CA THR A 654 1.26 58.62 0.12
C THR A 654 0.78 57.23 0.53
N ILE A 655 -0.46 57.03 0.96
CA ILE A 655 -0.94 55.67 1.30
C ILE A 655 -1.20 54.82 0.05
N ARG A 656 -1.56 55.43 -1.08
CA ARG A 656 -1.72 54.72 -2.36
C ARG A 656 -0.39 54.22 -2.95
N GLN A 657 0.74 54.88 -2.66
CA GLN A 657 2.08 54.38 -3.03
C GLN A 657 2.45 53.04 -2.38
N ALA A 658 1.74 52.59 -1.34
CA ALA A 658 1.91 51.27 -0.72
C ALA A 658 1.02 50.16 -1.34
N MET A 659 0.25 50.48 -2.38
CA MET A 659 -0.54 49.50 -3.13
C MET A 659 0.36 48.81 -4.15
N ASP A 660 0.51 47.50 -4.03
CA ASP A 660 1.20 46.64 -4.99
C ASP A 660 0.39 45.35 -5.19
N TYR A 661 0.26 44.94 -6.46
CA TYR A 661 -0.46 43.74 -6.90
C TYR A 661 0.47 42.69 -7.57
N HIS A 662 1.79 42.85 -7.53
CA HIS A 662 2.75 41.90 -8.15
C HIS A 662 2.94 40.57 -7.38
N ALA A 663 2.29 40.37 -6.24
CA ALA A 663 2.73 39.42 -5.21
C ALA A 663 2.03 38.03 -5.20
N TYR A 664 1.33 37.64 -6.28
CA TYR A 664 0.34 36.55 -6.27
C TYR A 664 0.58 35.42 -7.30
#